data_AF-A0A6G3LQ55-F1
#
_entry.id   AF-A0A6G3LQ55-F1
#
_cell.length_a   1.000
_cell.length_b   1.000
_cell.length_c   1.000
_cell.angle_alpha   90.00
_cell.angle_beta   90.00
_cell.angle_gamma   90.00
#
_symmetry.space_group_name_H-M   'P 1'
#
loop_
_entity.id
_entity.type
_entity.pdbx_description
1 polymer ?
#
loop_
_entity_poly.entity_id
_entity_poly.type
_entity_poly.pdbx_seq_one_letter_code
_entity_poly.pdbx_strand_id
1 'polypeptide(L)'
;MEWSSGRELLAKYGLGPENAIWQLTPIPLETVGSGSGETKFVVHLLSESKYSDVTRIVDKMDQSLFLFLEHINKIEIIDNLRGSKRIYEWHKTGEENFEGARVARYLVTLVPEGSPTFYKFLVFKKEYEVPDEVRKDELTESAKRSDVKIREVALAFMLDPKTEDLKPVEGTKFWGLYSFLPLTEARTGLRFLIHSDFIVDPSRSNIHPLAKWNAWLMKCASDLVKISTRYLARNYKFSYLTVFEVGNVDKDSDLYQKLLEPTVFSVIRSELSDPKVFCYLNHEVPLSKAVRASSEVLELIKYGLFREDELGYIVGEGMHILHPEFKLREGDKNKVRTINIEDLFSRSLLEAKMKKNLDEAFKFLGEAYRLFYKKWEHASYYPPQRSKVPIITSSLEIVESGAAYIPKTPSEVEDLKGKYGEVDEYLSRLQFVHGKLVEYVGEDLLKWLGVREISLKELVTKELLPKIGVDAEPPKSKEDYMAIVLLAKSVNAVPPKAIWVLTTDGSFAESDKVYYPRKELRNSPNYLEVTKSLGLKVIDIDFYLKYDAKEDEWLSFFSNIAKGVTLVDYNGYIETYYINPSYEEIISAIKEKLKGSPIDENIKYIRFLKRLYMALRSYVPREYLRRAFGGLKLLTDDGKLVDSDQCFLHDAYGPEEKWVAWRDRGFKIGPFVSLKYMTDDSEVSSWREFFRDVGIMEEANNQIIGNFAVWFVEKRLAEMGYSVTLGGTGYDLHVMKDGEEAFVEVKGIRSETVELTEDESQAAHKYGEKYWLIVVEGIPNNPRVWRLRDPARFVKTISLTIKLIREKGEELYPGK
;
A
#
# COMPACT_ATOMS: atom_id res chain seq x y z
N MET A 1 34.02 -28.84 66.92
CA MET A 1 33.47 -29.93 67.74
C MET A 1 34.41 -31.10 67.59
N GLU A 2 35.01 -31.53 68.69
CA GLU A 2 35.92 -32.68 68.71
C GLU A 2 35.16 -33.95 68.30
N TRP A 3 35.75 -34.73 67.42
CA TRP A 3 35.18 -35.95 66.83
C TRP A 3 34.71 -36.99 67.89
N SER A 4 35.24 -36.90 69.12
CA SER A 4 34.87 -37.70 70.27
C SER A 4 33.44 -37.45 70.76
N SER A 5 32.97 -36.20 70.77
CA SER A 5 31.68 -35.85 71.39
C SER A 5 30.46 -36.35 70.60
N GLY A 6 30.60 -36.47 69.28
CA GLY A 6 29.53 -36.96 68.39
C GLY A 6 29.29 -38.47 68.52
N ARG A 7 30.36 -39.26 68.70
CA ARG A 7 30.25 -40.72 68.89
C ARG A 7 29.65 -41.07 70.25
N GLU A 8 30.02 -40.33 71.30
CA GLU A 8 29.42 -40.49 72.63
C GLU A 8 27.92 -40.14 72.63
N LEU A 9 27.54 -39.09 71.90
CA LEU A 9 26.13 -38.69 71.77
C LEU A 9 25.31 -39.74 71.01
N LEU A 10 25.82 -40.29 69.92
CA LEU A 10 25.14 -41.34 69.15
C LEU A 10 25.03 -42.65 69.95
N ALA A 11 26.10 -43.02 70.66
CA ALA A 11 26.12 -44.20 71.53
C ALA A 11 25.09 -44.08 72.68
N LYS A 12 24.89 -42.88 73.24
CA LYS A 12 23.87 -42.61 74.27
C LYS A 12 22.44 -42.94 73.82
N TYR A 13 22.15 -42.85 72.53
CA TYR A 13 20.84 -43.16 71.95
C TYR A 13 20.78 -44.50 71.22
N GLY A 14 21.82 -45.34 71.33
CA GLY A 14 21.88 -46.65 70.66
C GLY A 14 21.99 -46.56 69.14
N LEU A 15 22.49 -45.43 68.62
CA LEU A 15 22.63 -45.19 67.19
C LEU A 15 24.09 -45.38 66.75
N GLY A 16 24.28 -46.06 65.61
CA GLY A 16 25.58 -46.13 64.94
C GLY A 16 25.82 -44.90 64.06
N PRO A 17 27.08 -44.62 63.66
CA PRO A 17 27.42 -43.54 62.72
C PRO A 17 26.57 -43.57 61.44
N GLU A 18 26.27 -44.75 60.92
CA GLU A 18 25.43 -45.04 59.75
C GLU A 18 23.97 -44.57 59.91
N ASN A 19 23.50 -44.34 61.14
CA ASN A 19 22.16 -43.84 61.42
C ASN A 19 22.07 -42.31 61.38
N ALA A 20 23.20 -41.61 61.21
CA ALA A 20 23.25 -40.15 61.08
C ALA A 20 23.04 -39.75 59.61
N ILE A 21 21.90 -39.10 59.35
CA ILE A 21 21.39 -38.77 58.00
C ILE A 21 22.30 -37.75 57.25
N TRP A 22 23.27 -37.13 57.94
CA TRP A 22 24.16 -36.10 57.38
C TRP A 22 25.61 -36.25 57.88
N GLN A 23 26.34 -37.24 57.37
CA GLN A 23 27.79 -37.30 57.57
C GLN A 23 28.53 -36.47 56.50
N LEU A 24 29.21 -35.41 56.93
CA LEU A 24 30.30 -34.81 56.16
C LEU A 24 31.57 -35.62 56.45
N THR A 25 32.02 -36.42 55.48
CA THR A 25 33.30 -37.14 55.57
C THR A 25 34.42 -36.21 55.09
N PRO A 26 35.33 -35.74 55.95
CA PRO A 26 36.50 -34.97 55.51
C PRO A 26 37.37 -35.84 54.59
N ILE A 27 37.79 -35.30 53.45
CA ILE A 27 38.86 -35.92 52.67
C ILE A 27 40.17 -35.67 53.42
N PRO A 28 40.90 -36.70 53.88
CA PRO A 28 42.18 -36.51 54.53
C PRO A 28 43.16 -35.85 53.55
N LEU A 29 43.72 -34.71 53.92
CA LEU A 29 44.85 -34.11 53.21
C LEU A 29 46.11 -34.62 53.87
N GLU A 30 46.84 -35.50 53.19
CA GLU A 30 48.16 -35.95 53.64
C GLU A 30 49.21 -35.00 53.06
N THR A 31 50.03 -34.40 53.94
CA THR A 31 51.22 -33.67 53.52
C THR A 31 52.28 -34.68 53.07
N VAL A 32 52.55 -34.72 51.76
CA VAL A 32 53.44 -35.74 51.16
C VAL A 32 54.93 -35.36 51.26
N GLY A 33 55.24 -34.19 51.83
CA GLY A 33 56.59 -33.78 52.20
C GLY A 33 56.72 -32.28 52.38
N SER A 34 57.63 -31.86 53.27
CA SER A 34 58.05 -30.47 53.48
C SER A 34 59.51 -30.32 53.04
N GLY A 35 59.73 -30.04 51.76
CA GLY A 35 61.02 -29.50 51.32
C GLY A 35 61.14 -28.04 51.73
N SER A 36 62.36 -27.51 51.88
CA SER A 36 62.56 -26.09 52.21
C SER A 36 61.93 -25.20 51.12
N GLY A 37 60.82 -24.54 51.44
CA GLY A 37 60.16 -23.56 50.58
C GLY A 37 58.97 -24.07 49.74
N GLU A 38 58.63 -25.36 49.79
CA GLU A 38 57.50 -25.92 49.04
C GLU A 38 56.48 -26.58 49.97
N THR A 39 55.20 -26.21 49.84
CA THR A 39 54.09 -26.92 50.49
C THR A 39 53.36 -27.76 49.44
N LYS A 40 53.34 -29.08 49.63
CA LYS A 40 52.68 -30.02 48.72
C LYS A 40 51.51 -30.71 49.39
N PHE A 41 50.37 -30.70 48.73
CA PHE A 41 49.16 -31.41 49.13
C PHE A 41 48.74 -32.36 48.01
N VAL A 42 48.36 -33.58 48.36
CA VAL A 42 47.70 -34.50 47.43
C VAL A 42 46.24 -34.62 47.83
N VAL A 43 45.36 -34.32 46.89
CA VAL A 43 43.91 -34.43 47.08
C VAL A 43 43.44 -35.72 46.42
N HIS A 44 43.13 -36.73 47.23
CA HIS A 44 42.57 -37.98 46.74
C HIS A 44 41.07 -37.81 46.45
N LEU A 45 40.64 -38.16 45.23
CA LEU A 45 39.22 -38.16 44.88
C LEU A 45 38.55 -39.48 45.29
N LEU A 46 37.26 -39.41 45.62
CA LEU A 46 36.47 -40.57 46.03
C LEU A 46 36.31 -41.63 44.93
N SER A 47 36.38 -41.23 43.66
CA SER A 47 36.29 -42.10 42.49
C SER A 47 36.81 -41.41 41.23
N GLU A 48 37.22 -42.19 40.22
CA GLU A 48 37.68 -41.65 38.92
C GLU A 48 36.60 -40.84 38.18
N SER A 49 35.31 -41.13 38.43
CA SER A 49 34.19 -40.35 37.87
C SER A 49 34.20 -38.88 38.29
N LYS A 50 34.97 -38.49 39.33
CA LYS A 50 35.15 -37.10 39.75
C LYS A 50 36.27 -36.36 39.03
N TYR A 51 37.12 -37.04 38.24
CA TYR A 51 38.16 -36.36 37.46
C TYR A 51 37.56 -35.37 36.46
N SER A 52 36.50 -35.74 35.76
CA SER A 52 35.83 -34.87 34.79
C SER A 52 35.25 -33.60 35.44
N ASP A 53 34.74 -33.70 36.67
CA ASP A 53 34.26 -32.57 37.46
C ASP A 53 35.39 -31.61 37.82
N VAL A 54 36.52 -32.14 38.32
CA VAL A 54 37.70 -31.33 38.68
C VAL A 54 38.27 -30.65 37.45
N THR A 55 38.49 -31.39 36.35
CA THR A 55 39.00 -30.83 35.10
C THR A 55 38.07 -29.74 34.57
N ARG A 56 36.75 -29.94 34.62
CA ARG A 56 35.77 -28.92 34.22
C ARG A 56 35.87 -27.64 35.05
N ILE A 57 36.15 -27.72 36.35
CA ILE A 57 36.31 -26.54 37.22
C ILE A 57 37.65 -25.86 36.97
N VAL A 58 38.74 -26.64 36.84
CA VAL A 58 40.07 -26.13 36.51
C VAL A 58 40.09 -25.46 35.12
N ASP A 59 39.36 -25.98 34.14
CA ASP A 59 39.17 -25.37 32.82
C ASP A 59 38.41 -24.04 32.88
N LYS A 60 37.57 -23.84 33.90
CA LYS A 60 36.85 -22.59 34.14
C LYS A 60 37.67 -21.54 34.89
N MET A 61 38.79 -21.89 35.52
CA MET A 61 39.65 -20.91 36.19
C MET A 61 40.27 -19.97 35.15
N ASP A 62 40.05 -18.68 35.33
CA ASP A 62 40.54 -17.63 34.44
C ASP A 62 41.32 -16.55 35.21
N GLN A 63 41.90 -15.60 34.47
CA GLN A 63 42.78 -14.55 34.98
C GLN A 63 42.14 -13.65 36.05
N SER A 64 40.81 -13.51 36.05
CA SER A 64 40.09 -12.66 37.01
C SER A 64 40.16 -13.19 38.44
N LEU A 65 40.34 -14.51 38.62
CA LEU A 65 40.42 -15.15 39.93
C LEU A 65 41.71 -14.79 40.66
N PHE A 66 42.79 -14.62 39.91
CA PHE A 66 44.15 -14.52 40.46
C PHE A 66 44.62 -13.08 40.64
N LEU A 67 43.93 -12.12 40.02
CA LEU A 67 44.29 -10.70 40.01
C LEU A 67 44.42 -10.07 41.42
N PHE A 68 43.74 -10.64 42.41
CA PHE A 68 43.70 -10.11 43.78
C PHE A 68 44.72 -10.76 44.73
N LEU A 69 45.48 -11.75 44.26
CA LEU A 69 46.50 -12.43 45.05
C LEU A 69 47.74 -11.55 45.16
N GLU A 70 48.02 -11.04 46.35
CA GLU A 70 49.08 -10.05 46.59
C GLU A 70 50.49 -10.65 46.67
N HIS A 71 50.59 -11.91 47.13
CA HIS A 71 51.87 -12.60 47.34
C HIS A 71 52.16 -13.70 46.33
N ILE A 72 51.25 -13.90 45.38
CA ILE A 72 51.41 -14.84 44.27
C ILE A 72 51.47 -13.98 43.01
N ASN A 73 52.38 -14.28 42.09
CA ASN A 73 52.51 -13.59 40.80
C ASN A 73 52.46 -14.55 39.60
N LYS A 74 52.44 -15.86 39.88
CA LYS A 74 52.43 -16.93 38.88
C LYS A 74 51.62 -18.11 39.39
N ILE A 75 50.72 -18.61 38.54
CA ILE A 75 50.03 -19.88 38.72
C ILE A 75 50.24 -20.74 37.49
N GLU A 76 50.68 -21.97 37.73
CA GLU A 76 50.92 -22.97 36.69
C GLU A 76 49.97 -24.16 36.91
N ILE A 77 49.20 -24.49 35.88
CA ILE A 77 48.26 -25.61 35.87
C ILE A 77 48.76 -26.62 34.84
N ILE A 78 49.07 -27.82 35.31
CA ILE A 78 49.58 -28.93 34.48
C ILE A 78 48.54 -30.05 34.52
N ASP A 79 47.96 -30.38 33.37
CA ASP A 79 47.10 -31.54 33.17
C ASP A 79 47.89 -32.65 32.48
N ASN A 80 48.40 -33.60 33.27
CA ASN A 80 49.20 -34.71 32.78
C ASN A 80 48.38 -35.73 31.96
N LEU A 81 47.04 -35.75 32.08
CA LEU A 81 46.18 -36.67 31.32
C LEU A 81 45.94 -36.14 29.90
N ARG A 82 45.71 -34.83 29.77
CA ARG A 82 45.53 -34.15 28.49
C ARG A 82 46.84 -33.70 27.85
N GLY A 83 47.95 -33.79 28.60
CA GLY A 83 49.25 -33.29 28.18
C GLY A 83 49.27 -31.78 28.01
N SER A 84 48.43 -31.05 28.75
CA SER A 84 48.24 -29.60 28.55
C SER A 84 48.81 -28.76 29.69
N LYS A 85 49.40 -27.61 29.35
CA LYS A 85 49.94 -26.64 30.31
C LYS A 85 49.31 -25.25 30.14
N ARG A 86 48.94 -24.61 31.25
CA ARG A 86 48.49 -23.20 31.29
C ARG A 86 49.26 -22.42 32.35
N ILE A 87 49.80 -21.27 31.98
CA ILE A 87 50.47 -20.35 32.90
C ILE A 87 49.71 -19.02 32.94
N TYR A 88 49.38 -18.58 34.15
CA TYR A 88 48.90 -17.22 34.44
C TYR A 88 50.01 -16.47 35.17
N GLU A 89 50.50 -15.37 34.61
CA GLU A 89 51.47 -14.47 35.23
C GLU A 89 50.90 -13.06 35.29
N TRP A 90 51.08 -12.36 36.40
CA TRP A 90 50.63 -10.97 36.52
C TRP A 90 51.69 -10.06 37.13
N HIS A 91 51.82 -8.88 36.54
CA HIS A 91 52.81 -7.89 36.90
C HIS A 91 52.15 -6.55 37.16
N LYS A 92 52.45 -5.95 38.31
CA LYS A 92 52.06 -4.57 38.61
C LYS A 92 52.97 -3.63 37.80
N THR A 93 52.38 -2.81 36.94
CA THR A 93 53.13 -1.90 36.05
C THR A 93 53.14 -0.45 36.56
N GLY A 94 52.28 -0.11 37.52
CA GLY A 94 52.25 1.19 38.17
C GLY A 94 51.24 1.21 39.31
N GLU A 95 51.42 2.13 40.26
CA GLU A 95 50.54 2.34 41.40
C GLU A 95 50.51 3.82 41.80
N GLU A 96 49.33 4.31 42.17
CA GLU A 96 49.14 5.64 42.73
C GLU A 96 48.07 5.63 43.82
N ASN A 97 47.97 6.74 44.56
CA ASN A 97 46.91 6.94 45.55
C ASN A 97 45.90 7.97 45.02
N PHE A 98 44.61 7.66 45.10
CA PHE A 98 43.54 8.58 44.74
C PHE A 98 42.43 8.52 45.80
N GLU A 99 42.20 9.62 46.50
CA GLU A 99 41.19 9.76 47.55
C GLU A 99 41.23 8.62 48.61
N GLY A 100 42.44 8.18 48.98
CA GLY A 100 42.66 7.12 49.96
C GLY A 100 42.54 5.70 49.39
N ALA A 101 42.23 5.53 48.11
CA ALA A 101 42.30 4.24 47.42
C ALA A 101 43.65 4.08 46.70
N ARG A 102 44.25 2.89 46.79
CA ARG A 102 45.39 2.48 45.97
C ARG A 102 44.88 2.09 44.59
N VAL A 103 45.39 2.72 43.53
CA VAL A 103 45.03 2.44 42.14
C VAL A 103 46.24 1.84 41.46
N ALA A 104 46.17 0.56 41.11
CA ALA A 104 47.27 -0.19 40.53
C ALA A 104 46.92 -0.72 39.13
N ARG A 105 47.90 -0.66 38.22
CA ARG A 105 47.79 -1.23 36.88
C ARG A 105 48.44 -2.61 36.86
N TYR A 106 47.74 -3.58 36.29
CA TYR A 106 48.20 -4.96 36.17
C TYR A 106 48.22 -5.39 34.71
N LEU A 107 49.34 -5.95 34.27
CA LEU A 107 49.44 -6.72 33.04
C LEU A 107 49.37 -8.20 33.41
N VAL A 108 48.40 -8.92 32.84
CA VAL A 108 48.25 -10.37 33.01
C VAL A 108 48.58 -11.06 31.71
N THR A 109 49.56 -11.94 31.74
CA THR A 109 49.98 -12.80 30.64
C THR A 109 49.41 -14.19 30.86
N LEU A 110 48.58 -14.63 29.92
CA LEU A 110 48.09 -16.00 29.85
C LEU A 110 48.80 -16.70 28.70
N VAL A 111 49.58 -17.73 29.02
CA VAL A 111 50.26 -18.59 28.06
C VAL A 111 49.51 -19.93 28.03
N PRO A 112 48.51 -20.11 27.14
CA PRO A 112 48.07 -21.44 26.75
C PRO A 112 49.11 -22.03 25.79
N GLU A 113 49.09 -23.34 25.54
CA GLU A 113 49.95 -23.98 24.53
C GLU A 113 49.79 -23.30 23.15
N GLY A 114 50.69 -22.36 22.82
CA GLY A 114 50.55 -21.44 21.70
C GLY A 114 51.02 -20.02 22.03
N SER A 115 50.40 -19.02 21.38
CA SER A 115 50.75 -17.60 21.56
C SER A 115 50.21 -17.01 22.87
N PRO A 116 50.99 -16.16 23.57
CA PRO A 116 50.53 -15.51 24.78
C PRO A 116 49.37 -14.54 24.49
N THR A 117 48.41 -14.51 25.40
CA THR A 117 47.33 -13.53 25.45
C THR A 117 47.57 -12.56 26.60
N PHE A 118 47.30 -11.28 26.38
CA PHE A 118 47.56 -10.23 27.35
C PHE A 118 46.26 -9.56 27.77
N TYR A 119 46.09 -9.36 29.07
CA TYR A 119 45.00 -8.61 29.66
C TYR A 119 45.57 -7.47 30.50
N LYS A 120 44.93 -6.30 30.46
CA LYS A 120 45.30 -5.17 31.29
C LYS A 120 44.14 -4.85 32.24
N PHE A 121 44.45 -4.63 33.50
CA PHE A 121 43.47 -4.26 34.52
C PHE A 121 43.91 -3.01 35.29
N LEU A 122 42.93 -2.23 35.68
CA LEU A 122 43.05 -1.13 36.63
C LEU A 122 42.32 -1.54 37.91
N VAL A 123 43.07 -1.73 38.99
CA VAL A 123 42.57 -2.27 40.25
C VAL A 123 42.61 -1.19 41.33
N PHE A 124 41.45 -0.91 41.90
CA PHE A 124 41.27 -0.02 43.05
C PHE A 124 41.22 -0.85 44.31
N LYS A 125 41.95 -0.47 45.36
CA LYS A 125 41.97 -1.14 46.66
C LYS A 125 41.84 -0.10 47.76
N LYS A 126 41.00 -0.35 48.76
CA LYS A 126 40.87 0.52 49.93
C LYS A 126 40.57 -0.29 51.18
N GLU A 127 41.23 0.08 52.27
CA GLU A 127 41.01 -0.50 53.60
C GLU A 127 39.90 0.24 54.34
N TYR A 128 39.06 -0.52 55.04
CA TYR A 128 37.94 -0.02 55.81
C TYR A 128 37.97 -0.61 57.22
N GLU A 129 37.69 0.22 58.21
CA GLU A 129 37.49 -0.22 59.59
C GLU A 129 36.15 -0.96 59.71
N VAL A 130 36.18 -2.14 60.34
CA VAL A 130 34.99 -2.98 60.53
C VAL A 130 34.22 -2.48 61.77
N PRO A 131 32.96 -2.05 61.64
CA PRO A 131 32.16 -1.60 62.78
C PRO A 131 31.94 -2.70 63.82
N ASP A 132 31.92 -2.34 65.10
CA ASP A 132 31.71 -3.30 66.19
C ASP A 132 30.37 -4.05 66.08
N GLU A 133 29.32 -3.40 65.59
CA GLU A 133 28.01 -4.02 65.35
C GLU A 133 28.03 -5.10 64.26
N VAL A 134 28.98 -5.02 63.33
CA VAL A 134 29.21 -6.03 62.29
C VAL A 134 30.07 -7.15 62.84
N ARG A 135 31.13 -6.82 63.61
CA ARG A 135 32.05 -7.80 64.21
C ARG A 135 31.37 -8.73 65.21
N LYS A 136 30.42 -8.22 65.99
CA LYS A 136 29.65 -8.94 67.03
C LYS A 136 28.38 -9.61 66.49
N ASP A 137 28.17 -9.60 65.17
CA ASP A 137 27.04 -10.28 64.55
C ASP A 137 27.25 -11.80 64.56
N GLU A 138 26.20 -12.58 64.89
CA GLU A 138 26.29 -14.04 65.07
C GLU A 138 26.85 -14.76 63.83
N LEU A 139 26.46 -14.32 62.63
CA LEU A 139 26.98 -14.90 61.38
C LEU A 139 28.45 -14.54 61.16
N THR A 140 28.89 -13.36 61.61
CA THR A 140 30.30 -12.94 61.52
C THR A 140 31.18 -13.72 62.51
N GLU A 141 30.69 -13.94 63.74
CA GLU A 141 31.36 -14.76 64.75
C GLU A 141 31.47 -16.22 64.31
N SER A 142 30.36 -16.83 63.86
CA SER A 142 30.36 -18.20 63.35
C SER A 142 31.29 -18.40 62.15
N ALA A 143 31.43 -17.36 61.32
CA ALA A 143 32.35 -17.33 60.19
C ALA A 143 33.80 -16.94 60.58
N LYS A 144 34.10 -16.85 61.88
CA LYS A 144 35.42 -16.57 62.48
C LYS A 144 36.05 -15.24 62.03
N ARG A 145 35.23 -14.20 61.90
CA ARG A 145 35.66 -12.86 61.45
C ARG A 145 35.52 -11.77 62.53
N SER A 146 35.11 -12.11 63.75
CA SER A 146 34.87 -11.16 64.84
C SER A 146 36.13 -10.41 65.32
N ASP A 147 37.31 -11.00 65.19
CA ASP A 147 38.58 -10.36 65.55
C ASP A 147 39.14 -9.43 64.46
N VAL A 148 38.52 -9.40 63.29
CA VAL A 148 38.97 -8.58 62.16
C VAL A 148 38.56 -7.13 62.37
N LYS A 149 39.55 -6.24 62.50
CA LYS A 149 39.35 -4.79 62.70
C LYS A 149 39.37 -3.98 61.41
N ILE A 150 40.13 -4.43 60.41
CA ILE A 150 40.32 -3.73 59.14
C ILE A 150 40.16 -4.75 58.01
N ARG A 151 39.48 -4.35 56.93
CA ARG A 151 39.36 -5.19 55.73
C ARG A 151 39.48 -4.39 54.45
N GLU A 152 40.14 -5.00 53.46
CA GLU A 152 40.29 -4.43 52.13
C GLU A 152 39.11 -4.82 51.22
N VAL A 153 38.64 -3.85 50.45
CA VAL A 153 37.76 -4.07 49.29
C VAL A 153 38.51 -3.65 48.03
N ALA A 154 38.37 -4.45 46.98
CA ALA A 154 38.98 -4.19 45.70
C ALA A 154 37.94 -4.16 44.56
N LEU A 155 38.13 -3.23 43.60
CA LEU A 155 37.44 -3.19 42.32
C LEU A 155 38.45 -3.38 41.19
N ALA A 156 38.11 -4.12 40.14
CA ALA A 156 38.96 -4.23 38.95
C ALA A 156 38.20 -3.91 37.66
N PHE A 157 38.75 -2.98 36.88
CA PHE A 157 38.27 -2.57 35.57
C PHE A 157 39.22 -3.06 34.49
N MET A 158 38.70 -3.57 33.38
CA MET A 158 39.52 -4.05 32.29
C MET A 158 39.87 -2.91 31.33
N LEU A 159 41.10 -2.93 30.82
CA LEU A 159 41.59 -2.03 29.79
C LEU A 159 41.78 -2.80 28.49
N ASP A 160 41.53 -2.16 27.36
CA ASP A 160 41.90 -2.69 26.06
C ASP A 160 43.43 -2.80 25.97
N PRO A 161 44.00 -3.98 25.65
CA PRO A 161 45.45 -4.14 25.61
C PRO A 161 46.17 -3.22 24.62
N LYS A 162 45.49 -2.83 23.53
CA LYS A 162 46.05 -2.00 22.44
C LYS A 162 45.85 -0.52 22.68
N THR A 163 44.62 -0.09 22.98
CA THR A 163 44.29 1.33 23.13
C THR A 163 44.42 1.85 24.56
N GLU A 164 44.52 0.94 25.53
CA GLU A 164 44.44 1.21 26.97
C GLU A 164 43.15 1.89 27.44
N ASP A 165 42.14 2.02 26.57
CA ASP A 165 40.81 2.50 26.94
C ASP A 165 40.09 1.53 27.87
N LEU A 166 39.11 2.04 28.64
CA LEU A 166 38.24 1.19 29.43
C LEU A 166 37.38 0.30 28.53
N LYS A 167 37.32 -0.98 28.89
CA LYS A 167 36.51 -1.99 28.22
C LYS A 167 35.65 -2.73 29.26
N PRO A 168 34.34 -2.92 29.01
CA PRO A 168 33.50 -3.76 29.86
C PRO A 168 34.04 -5.18 29.98
N VAL A 169 33.99 -5.76 31.18
CA VAL A 169 34.27 -7.20 31.36
C VAL A 169 33.14 -8.00 30.69
N GLU A 170 33.51 -8.89 29.76
CA GLU A 170 32.61 -9.74 28.98
C GLU A 170 32.94 -11.21 29.23
N GLY A 171 31.96 -12.02 29.64
CA GLY A 171 32.15 -13.46 29.89
C GLY A 171 31.21 -14.02 30.95
N THR A 172 30.85 -15.31 30.84
CA THR A 172 29.78 -15.98 31.59
C THR A 172 30.23 -16.84 32.77
N LYS A 173 31.52 -16.79 33.19
CA LYS A 173 32.05 -17.91 33.98
C LYS A 173 32.36 -17.65 35.44
N PHE A 174 32.70 -16.44 35.89
CA PHE A 174 32.67 -16.07 37.31
C PHE A 174 32.31 -14.60 37.49
N TRP A 175 31.23 -14.37 38.23
CA TRP A 175 30.33 -13.25 38.01
C TRP A 175 30.58 -12.06 38.94
N GLY A 176 31.78 -11.49 38.87
CA GLY A 176 32.06 -10.15 39.41
C GLY A 176 32.07 -10.01 40.93
N LEU A 177 31.91 -11.10 41.69
CA LEU A 177 32.12 -11.16 43.14
C LEU A 177 33.04 -12.32 43.49
N TYR A 178 34.14 -12.03 44.18
CA TYR A 178 35.12 -13.01 44.61
C TYR A 178 35.29 -12.96 46.12
N SER A 179 35.30 -14.14 46.76
CA SER A 179 35.68 -14.35 48.16
C SER A 179 36.72 -15.45 48.25
N PHE A 180 37.96 -15.12 47.86
CA PHE A 180 39.11 -16.02 47.72
C PHE A 180 38.96 -17.22 46.78
N LEU A 181 37.73 -17.61 46.42
CA LEU A 181 37.35 -18.63 45.44
C LEU A 181 36.23 -18.08 44.54
N PRO A 182 36.08 -18.63 43.32
CA PRO A 182 35.02 -18.22 42.42
C PRO A 182 33.65 -18.73 42.88
N LEU A 183 32.63 -17.86 42.87
CA LEU A 183 31.24 -18.25 43.15
C LEU A 183 30.55 -18.67 41.85
N THR A 184 30.03 -19.90 41.79
CA THR A 184 29.50 -20.51 40.56
C THR A 184 28.18 -19.92 40.07
N GLU A 185 27.40 -19.24 40.92
CA GLU A 185 26.00 -18.84 40.61
C GLU A 185 25.69 -17.34 40.75
N ALA A 186 26.60 -16.53 41.30
CA ALA A 186 26.33 -15.14 41.69
C ALA A 186 26.30 -14.13 40.52
N ARG A 187 25.28 -14.14 39.65
CA ARG A 187 25.15 -13.18 38.53
C ARG A 187 24.92 -11.75 39.03
N THR A 188 25.95 -10.92 39.01
CA THR A 188 25.87 -9.53 39.49
C THR A 188 25.37 -8.53 38.44
N GLY A 189 25.52 -8.83 37.15
CA GLY A 189 25.25 -7.88 36.06
C GLY A 189 26.27 -6.72 35.96
N LEU A 190 27.26 -6.64 36.84
CA LEU A 190 28.29 -5.61 36.79
C LEU A 190 29.33 -5.93 35.69
N ARG A 191 29.88 -4.89 35.06
CA ARG A 191 30.91 -5.00 34.01
C ARG A 191 32.32 -4.73 34.51
N PHE A 192 32.49 -4.75 35.82
CA PHE A 192 33.74 -4.69 36.55
C PHE A 192 33.70 -5.71 37.69
N LEU A 193 34.85 -6.05 38.25
CA LEU A 193 34.97 -7.07 39.29
C LEU A 193 34.98 -6.43 40.67
N ILE A 194 34.34 -7.07 41.65
CA ILE A 194 34.40 -6.76 43.08
C ILE A 194 35.05 -7.94 43.80
N HIS A 195 36.08 -7.68 44.59
CA HIS A 195 36.73 -8.70 45.43
C HIS A 195 36.79 -8.25 46.88
N SER A 196 36.31 -9.11 47.78
CA SER A 196 36.49 -8.96 49.22
C SER A 196 36.18 -10.27 49.97
N ASP A 197 36.39 -10.28 51.27
CA ASP A 197 36.24 -11.46 52.14
C ASP A 197 34.76 -11.74 52.48
N PHE A 198 33.92 -12.03 51.49
CA PHE A 198 32.49 -12.28 51.71
C PHE A 198 32.22 -13.61 52.43
N ILE A 199 31.23 -13.61 53.33
CA ILE A 199 30.66 -14.82 53.92
C ILE A 199 29.76 -15.50 52.87
N VAL A 200 30.01 -16.77 52.60
CA VAL A 200 29.23 -17.56 51.64
C VAL A 200 28.07 -18.27 52.32
N ASP A 201 27.06 -18.66 51.54
CA ASP A 201 25.97 -19.51 52.01
C ASP A 201 26.45 -20.96 52.31
N PRO A 202 25.62 -21.81 52.94
CA PRO A 202 26.01 -23.19 53.25
C PRO A 202 26.37 -24.04 52.02
N SER A 203 25.79 -23.77 50.85
CA SER A 203 26.14 -24.44 49.58
C SER A 203 27.47 -23.96 49.01
N ARG A 204 28.01 -22.83 49.50
CA ARG A 204 29.22 -22.16 49.03
C ARG A 204 29.15 -21.78 47.55
N SER A 205 27.94 -21.66 47.00
CA SER A 205 27.70 -21.32 45.60
C SER A 205 27.37 -19.84 45.42
N ASN A 206 26.94 -19.16 46.51
CA ASN A 206 26.60 -17.74 46.54
C ASN A 206 27.08 -17.04 47.83
N ILE A 207 27.06 -15.71 47.86
CA ILE A 207 27.29 -14.95 49.10
C ILE A 207 26.03 -14.94 49.97
N HIS A 208 26.21 -14.99 51.29
CA HIS A 208 25.10 -14.98 52.24
C HIS A 208 24.39 -13.61 52.24
N PRO A 209 23.14 -13.49 51.75
CA PRO A 209 22.52 -12.19 51.49
C PRO A 209 22.09 -11.45 52.75
N LEU A 210 21.94 -12.17 53.88
CA LEU A 210 21.52 -11.60 55.17
C LEU A 210 22.68 -11.32 56.13
N ALA A 211 23.93 -11.62 55.76
CA ALA A 211 25.06 -11.41 56.65
C ALA A 211 25.38 -9.91 56.75
N LYS A 212 25.38 -9.34 57.97
CA LYS A 212 25.73 -7.92 58.18
C LYS A 212 27.11 -7.59 57.65
N TRP A 213 28.05 -8.53 57.77
CA TRP A 213 29.38 -8.44 57.17
C TRP A 213 29.35 -8.17 55.67
N ASN A 214 28.54 -8.92 54.91
CA ASN A 214 28.44 -8.76 53.47
C ASN A 214 27.75 -7.44 53.09
N ALA A 215 26.71 -7.05 53.83
CA ALA A 215 26.05 -5.75 53.63
C ALA A 215 27.03 -4.58 53.87
N TRP A 216 27.86 -4.67 54.91
CA TRP A 216 28.92 -3.70 55.19
C TRP A 216 30.00 -3.68 54.09
N LEU A 217 30.49 -4.84 53.64
CA LEU A 217 31.46 -4.92 52.54
C LEU A 217 30.91 -4.33 51.24
N MET A 218 29.64 -4.53 50.94
CA MET A 218 28.99 -3.95 49.77
C MET A 218 28.83 -2.42 49.86
N LYS A 219 28.60 -1.90 51.07
CA LYS A 219 28.66 -0.45 51.33
C LYS A 219 30.07 0.11 51.13
N CYS A 220 31.10 -0.64 51.51
CA CYS A 220 32.50 -0.28 51.25
C CYS A 220 32.83 -0.35 49.75
N ALA A 221 32.30 -1.36 49.03
CA ALA A 221 32.42 -1.44 47.58
C ALA A 221 31.73 -0.26 46.89
N SER A 222 30.56 0.16 47.35
CA SER A 222 29.85 1.31 46.78
C SER A 222 30.59 2.64 47.03
N ASP A 223 31.26 2.83 48.17
CA ASP A 223 32.19 3.96 48.38
C ASP A 223 33.34 3.93 47.35
N LEU A 224 33.94 2.76 47.14
CA LEU A 224 35.03 2.59 46.17
C LEU A 224 34.54 2.79 44.71
N VAL A 225 33.27 2.51 44.41
CA VAL A 225 32.64 2.82 43.13
C VAL A 225 32.55 4.33 42.91
N LYS A 226 32.25 5.13 43.94
CA LYS A 226 32.25 6.61 43.82
C LYS A 226 33.64 7.14 43.50
N ILE A 227 34.65 6.65 44.23
CA ILE A 227 36.06 7.04 44.04
C ILE A 227 36.53 6.66 42.64
N SER A 228 36.29 5.41 42.23
CA SER A 228 36.67 4.95 40.90
C SER A 228 35.92 5.71 39.80
N THR A 229 34.63 6.01 39.93
CA THR A 229 33.89 6.81 38.96
C THR A 229 34.56 8.16 38.70
N ARG A 230 34.96 8.90 39.74
CA ARG A 230 35.67 10.18 39.62
C ARG A 230 37.03 10.01 38.94
N TYR A 231 37.80 9.01 39.35
CA TYR A 231 39.11 8.73 38.77
C TYR A 231 38.98 8.37 37.27
N LEU A 232 38.01 7.51 36.92
CA LEU A 232 37.82 7.05 35.55
C LEU A 232 37.32 8.18 34.65
N ALA A 233 36.39 9.03 35.12
CA ALA A 233 35.93 10.20 34.38
C ALA A 233 37.08 11.17 34.04
N ARG A 234 38.05 11.32 34.95
CA ARG A 234 39.22 12.19 34.75
C ARG A 234 40.23 11.60 33.75
N ASN A 235 40.54 10.31 33.87
CA ASN A 235 41.65 9.67 33.18
C ASN A 235 41.26 8.92 31.90
N TYR A 236 39.98 8.57 31.74
CA TYR A 236 39.43 7.79 30.62
C TYR A 236 38.20 8.48 30.04
N LYS A 237 38.38 9.75 29.70
CA LYS A 237 37.32 10.72 29.36
C LYS A 237 36.28 10.19 28.36
N PHE A 238 36.71 9.45 27.34
CA PHE A 238 35.82 8.97 26.27
C PHE A 238 35.25 7.57 26.48
N SER A 239 35.69 6.82 27.50
CA SER A 239 35.33 5.40 27.67
C SER A 239 34.80 5.05 29.07
N TYR A 240 34.88 5.95 30.06
CA TYR A 240 34.56 5.62 31.45
C TYR A 240 33.12 5.18 31.72
N LEU A 241 32.14 5.66 30.97
CA LEU A 241 30.75 5.26 31.17
C LEU A 241 30.50 3.80 30.79
N THR A 242 31.27 3.25 29.85
CA THR A 242 31.04 1.91 29.29
C THR A 242 31.12 0.80 30.34
N VAL A 243 32.02 0.94 31.32
CA VAL A 243 32.22 -0.06 32.38
C VAL A 243 31.14 -0.04 33.47
N PHE A 244 30.24 0.96 33.44
CA PHE A 244 29.08 1.07 34.32
C PHE A 244 27.77 0.66 33.62
N GLU A 245 27.84 0.06 32.44
CA GLU A 245 26.69 -0.57 31.79
C GLU A 245 26.19 -1.75 32.64
N VAL A 246 24.87 -1.89 32.78
CA VAL A 246 24.27 -3.00 33.55
C VAL A 246 23.97 -4.15 32.61
N GLY A 247 24.66 -5.28 32.81
CA GLY A 247 24.40 -6.53 32.12
C GLY A 247 23.14 -7.25 32.62
N ASN A 248 22.92 -8.46 32.09
CA ASN A 248 21.80 -9.30 32.52
C ASN A 248 22.00 -9.75 33.99
N VAL A 249 21.02 -9.45 34.84
CA VAL A 249 21.02 -9.75 36.27
C VAL A 249 19.65 -10.29 36.68
N ASP A 250 19.65 -11.29 37.55
CA ASP A 250 18.42 -11.78 38.17
C ASP A 250 17.97 -10.81 39.26
N LYS A 251 17.01 -9.95 38.92
CA LYS A 251 16.48 -8.92 39.80
C LYS A 251 15.67 -9.48 40.96
N ASP A 252 15.20 -10.71 40.89
CA ASP A 252 14.41 -11.34 41.95
C ASP A 252 15.31 -12.07 42.96
N SER A 253 16.61 -12.19 42.66
CA SER A 253 17.57 -12.81 43.57
C SER A 253 17.78 -11.99 44.84
N ASP A 254 17.93 -12.70 45.96
CA ASP A 254 18.26 -12.12 47.26
C ASP A 254 19.59 -11.33 47.23
N LEU A 255 20.56 -11.79 46.42
CA LEU A 255 21.81 -11.09 46.17
C LEU A 255 21.56 -9.70 45.56
N TYR A 256 20.71 -9.61 44.54
CA TYR A 256 20.38 -8.35 43.91
C TYR A 256 19.62 -7.43 44.87
N GLN A 257 18.49 -7.89 45.41
CA GLN A 257 17.58 -7.06 46.20
C GLN A 257 18.18 -6.57 47.51
N LYS A 258 18.94 -7.42 48.22
CA LYS A 258 19.42 -7.10 49.57
C LYS A 258 20.82 -6.50 49.60
N LEU A 259 21.66 -6.80 48.60
CA LEU A 259 23.05 -6.37 48.57
C LEU A 259 23.35 -5.40 47.42
N LEU A 260 23.21 -5.82 46.16
CA LEU A 260 23.68 -5.03 45.02
C LEU A 260 22.84 -3.80 44.72
N GLU A 261 21.51 -3.95 44.68
CA GLU A 261 20.57 -2.88 44.36
C GLU A 261 20.64 -1.70 45.34
N PRO A 262 20.54 -1.90 46.68
CA PRO A 262 20.58 -0.79 47.64
C PRO A 262 21.98 -0.16 47.80
N THR A 263 23.04 -0.80 47.32
CA THR A 263 24.42 -0.30 47.44
C THR A 263 25.00 0.12 46.10
N VAL A 264 25.64 -0.80 45.37
CA VAL A 264 26.43 -0.55 44.16
C VAL A 264 25.56 0.03 43.04
N PHE A 265 24.42 -0.59 42.71
CA PHE A 265 23.56 -0.08 41.63
C PHE A 265 22.90 1.25 41.97
N SER A 266 22.44 1.44 43.21
CA SER A 266 21.89 2.72 43.66
C SER A 266 22.93 3.84 43.53
N VAL A 267 24.18 3.58 43.96
CA VAL A 267 25.29 4.53 43.82
C VAL A 267 25.57 4.82 42.34
N ILE A 268 25.73 3.80 41.49
CA ILE A 268 25.96 3.99 40.05
C ILE A 268 24.86 4.84 39.42
N ARG A 269 23.58 4.58 39.72
CA ARG A 269 22.45 5.36 39.19
C ARG A 269 22.46 6.80 39.69
N SER A 270 22.78 7.02 40.96
CA SER A 270 22.82 8.38 41.54
C SER A 270 23.98 9.20 40.98
N GLU A 271 25.20 8.65 40.98
CA GLU A 271 26.41 9.32 40.53
C GLU A 271 26.43 9.55 39.01
N LEU A 272 25.79 8.66 38.24
CA LEU A 272 25.72 8.73 36.78
C LEU A 272 24.30 9.00 36.27
N SER A 273 23.51 9.75 37.04
CA SER A 273 22.18 10.22 36.64
C SER A 273 22.27 11.24 35.50
N ASP A 274 23.20 12.21 35.65
CA ASP A 274 23.58 13.20 34.65
C ASP A 274 25.12 13.27 34.55
N PRO A 275 25.75 12.27 33.90
CA PRO A 275 27.20 12.14 33.92
C PRO A 275 27.89 13.27 33.15
N LYS A 276 29.12 13.60 33.56
CA LYS A 276 29.98 14.55 32.85
C LYS A 276 30.50 13.94 31.54
N VAL A 277 30.28 14.63 30.44
CA VAL A 277 30.74 14.24 29.10
C VAL A 277 31.55 15.37 28.46
N PHE A 278 32.24 15.06 27.36
CA PHE A 278 33.03 16.06 26.63
C PHE A 278 32.36 16.44 25.33
N CYS A 279 32.26 17.74 25.04
CA CYS A 279 31.86 18.21 23.72
C CYS A 279 33.03 18.16 22.72
N TYR A 280 32.77 18.38 21.43
CA TYR A 280 33.81 18.37 20.39
C TYR A 280 34.89 19.46 20.57
N LEU A 281 34.59 20.51 21.36
CA LEU A 281 35.55 21.54 21.79
C LEU A 281 36.38 21.12 23.02
N ASN A 282 36.22 19.88 23.50
CA ASN A 282 36.86 19.35 24.71
C ASN A 282 36.46 20.03 26.03
N HIS A 283 35.31 20.73 26.06
CA HIS A 283 34.72 21.21 27.31
C HIS A 283 33.93 20.11 28.02
N GLU A 284 34.03 20.08 29.35
CA GLU A 284 33.27 19.15 30.19
C GLU A 284 31.86 19.72 30.46
N VAL A 285 30.83 18.96 30.12
CA VAL A 285 29.43 19.38 30.19
C VAL A 285 28.56 18.24 30.78
N PRO A 286 27.43 18.54 31.43
CA PRO A 286 26.47 17.50 31.80
C PRO A 286 25.88 16.81 30.56
N LEU A 287 25.60 15.51 30.64
CA LEU A 287 24.97 14.74 29.55
C LEU A 287 23.63 15.35 29.12
N SER A 288 22.86 15.88 30.08
CA SER A 288 21.59 16.59 29.84
C SER A 288 21.74 17.85 28.98
N LYS A 289 22.96 18.39 28.85
CA LYS A 289 23.33 19.52 28.01
C LYS A 289 24.07 19.12 26.74
N ALA A 290 24.14 17.83 26.44
CA ALA A 290 24.77 17.33 25.22
C ALA A 290 23.73 16.94 24.16
N VAL A 291 24.10 17.10 22.90
CA VAL A 291 23.43 16.52 21.72
C VAL A 291 24.45 15.77 20.88
N ARG A 292 24.01 14.77 20.12
CA ARG A 292 24.83 14.14 19.09
C ARG A 292 24.66 14.88 17.78
N ALA A 293 25.68 14.88 16.93
CA ALA A 293 25.59 15.39 15.56
C ALA A 293 25.75 14.24 14.57
N SER A 294 24.97 14.25 13.48
CA SER A 294 25.19 13.35 12.35
C SER A 294 26.47 13.71 11.60
N SER A 295 26.95 12.81 10.74
CA SER A 295 28.14 13.03 9.91
C SER A 295 28.08 14.33 9.10
N GLU A 296 26.91 14.63 8.54
CA GLU A 296 26.67 15.82 7.71
C GLU A 296 26.79 17.11 8.53
N VAL A 297 26.25 17.10 9.76
CA VAL A 297 26.35 18.25 10.68
C VAL A 297 27.80 18.46 11.12
N LEU A 298 28.54 17.39 11.40
CA LEU A 298 29.98 17.46 11.71
C LEU A 298 30.80 18.01 10.53
N GLU A 299 30.43 17.69 9.29
CA GLU A 299 31.05 18.23 8.08
C GLU A 299 30.83 19.76 7.96
N LEU A 300 29.62 20.26 8.24
CA LEU A 300 29.34 21.70 8.29
C LEU A 300 30.13 22.42 9.39
N ILE A 301 30.31 21.79 10.56
CA ILE A 301 31.14 22.32 11.64
C ILE A 301 32.60 22.40 11.21
N LYS A 302 33.11 21.35 10.55
CA LYS A 302 34.47 21.31 10.01
C LYS A 302 34.73 22.43 9.00
N TYR A 303 33.74 22.78 8.17
CA TYR A 303 33.81 23.90 7.24
C TYR A 303 33.55 25.27 7.87
N GLY A 304 33.24 25.33 9.17
CA GLY A 304 32.94 26.57 9.89
C GLY A 304 31.59 27.19 9.51
N LEU A 305 30.71 26.43 8.86
CA LEU A 305 29.38 26.87 8.41
C LEU A 305 28.30 26.69 9.49
N PHE A 306 28.57 25.84 10.49
CA PHE A 306 27.72 25.66 11.66
C PHE A 306 28.57 25.67 12.93
N ARG A 307 28.09 26.32 14.00
CA ARG A 307 28.81 26.41 15.28
C ARG A 307 27.89 26.03 16.46
N GLU A 308 28.50 25.66 17.58
CA GLU A 308 27.79 25.24 18.79
C GLU A 308 26.88 26.34 19.37
N ASP A 309 27.28 27.62 19.28
CA ASP A 309 26.46 28.77 19.71
C ASP A 309 25.15 28.88 18.92
N GLU A 310 25.08 28.27 17.74
CA GLU A 310 23.91 28.27 16.87
C GLU A 310 22.91 27.13 17.20
N LEU A 311 23.26 26.19 18.09
CA LEU A 311 22.32 25.17 18.60
C LEU A 311 21.12 25.76 19.31
N GLY A 312 21.26 26.97 19.88
CA GLY A 312 20.18 27.72 20.52
C GLY A 312 18.94 27.88 19.63
N TYR A 313 19.14 27.98 18.31
CA TYR A 313 18.06 28.12 17.33
C TYR A 313 17.37 26.79 16.96
N ILE A 314 17.84 25.65 17.47
CA ILE A 314 17.37 24.32 17.09
C ILE A 314 16.84 23.55 18.30
N VAL A 315 17.65 23.48 19.37
CA VAL A 315 17.40 22.60 20.52
C VAL A 315 17.42 23.31 21.87
N GLY A 316 17.72 24.60 21.89
CA GLY A 316 17.72 25.44 23.09
C GLY A 316 19.11 25.88 23.52
N GLU A 317 19.15 26.90 24.39
CA GLU A 317 20.39 27.53 24.83
C GLU A 317 21.24 26.66 25.77
N GLY A 318 22.56 26.81 25.66
CA GLY A 318 23.53 26.08 26.49
C GLY A 318 23.64 24.60 26.19
N MET A 319 23.23 24.17 24.99
CA MET A 319 23.45 22.82 24.48
C MET A 319 24.81 22.72 23.80
N HIS A 320 25.43 21.55 23.87
CA HIS A 320 26.78 21.28 23.37
C HIS A 320 26.79 20.03 22.50
N ILE A 321 27.67 19.96 21.49
CA ILE A 321 27.76 18.78 20.62
C ILE A 321 28.75 17.79 21.22
N LEU A 322 28.25 16.62 21.60
CA LEU A 322 29.03 15.53 22.16
C LEU A 322 30.21 15.18 21.24
N HIS A 323 31.39 14.97 21.82
CA HIS A 323 32.57 14.57 21.08
C HIS A 323 32.30 13.24 20.33
N PRO A 324 32.62 13.13 19.01
CA PRO A 324 32.28 11.94 18.22
C PRO A 324 32.84 10.62 18.74
N GLU A 325 33.99 10.67 19.43
CA GLU A 325 34.65 9.49 20.02
C GLU A 325 34.10 9.09 21.39
N PHE A 326 33.20 9.88 21.99
CA PHE A 326 32.69 9.61 23.33
C PHE A 326 31.75 8.39 23.34
N LYS A 327 32.08 7.36 24.13
CA LYS A 327 31.35 6.10 24.21
C LYS A 327 30.30 6.15 25.33
N LEU A 328 29.03 6.37 24.95
CA LEU A 328 27.88 6.35 25.87
C LEU A 328 27.46 4.92 26.24
N ARG A 329 26.85 4.77 27.43
CA ARG A 329 26.06 3.58 27.81
C ARG A 329 24.86 3.41 26.90
N GLU A 330 24.39 2.18 26.68
CA GLU A 330 23.17 1.93 25.91
C GLU A 330 21.97 2.67 26.51
N GLY A 331 21.84 2.66 27.84
CA GLY A 331 20.80 3.41 28.55
C GLY A 331 20.88 4.94 28.43
N ASP A 332 22.04 5.49 28.04
CA ASP A 332 22.23 6.93 27.86
C ASP A 332 22.05 7.38 26.42
N LYS A 333 22.24 6.50 25.43
CA LYS A 333 22.09 6.85 24.00
C LYS A 333 20.73 7.43 23.68
N ASN A 334 19.67 6.94 24.32
CA ASN A 334 18.30 7.42 24.12
C ASN A 334 18.00 8.74 24.85
N LYS A 335 18.84 9.17 25.79
CA LYS A 335 18.68 10.45 26.51
C LYS A 335 19.24 11.63 25.73
N VAL A 336 20.09 11.36 24.74
CA VAL A 336 20.79 12.39 23.96
C VAL A 336 20.17 12.49 22.58
N ARG A 337 19.54 13.63 22.27
CA ARG A 337 18.99 13.90 20.93
C ARG A 337 20.13 13.94 19.91
N THR A 338 19.89 13.36 18.74
CA THR A 338 20.76 13.51 17.57
C THR A 338 20.23 14.64 16.70
N ILE A 339 21.09 15.61 16.38
CA ILE A 339 20.88 16.66 15.39
C ILE A 339 21.31 16.13 14.03
N ASN A 340 20.40 16.16 13.08
CA ASN A 340 20.62 15.77 11.70
C ASN A 340 20.62 17.01 10.79
N ILE A 341 21.00 16.83 9.53
CA ILE A 341 21.01 17.90 8.54
C ILE A 341 19.64 18.57 8.37
N GLU A 342 18.55 17.80 8.53
CA GLU A 342 17.18 18.29 8.46
C GLU A 342 16.83 19.25 9.61
N ASP A 343 17.39 19.05 10.81
CA ASP A 343 17.20 19.95 11.96
C ASP A 343 17.84 21.32 11.70
N LEU A 344 18.85 21.39 10.82
CA LEU A 344 19.51 22.63 10.43
C LEU A 344 18.68 23.49 9.46
N PHE A 345 17.58 22.96 8.94
CA PHE A 345 16.60 23.71 8.14
C PHE A 345 15.59 24.47 9.02
N SER A 346 15.94 24.73 10.28
CA SER A 346 15.17 25.56 11.19
C SER A 346 15.07 27.00 10.69
N ARG A 347 13.84 27.54 10.64
CA ARG A 347 13.58 28.93 10.24
C ARG A 347 14.33 29.94 11.12
N SER A 348 14.35 29.73 12.43
CA SER A 348 15.04 30.63 13.37
C SER A 348 16.56 30.67 13.16
N LEU A 349 17.17 29.53 12.81
CA LEU A 349 18.59 29.46 12.48
C LEU A 349 18.90 30.25 11.21
N LEU A 350 18.06 30.07 10.17
CA LEU A 350 18.23 30.76 8.90
C LEU A 350 18.04 32.27 9.04
N GLU A 351 17.00 32.71 9.76
CA GLU A 351 16.78 34.13 10.06
C GLU A 351 17.97 34.74 10.81
N ALA A 352 18.53 34.04 11.80
CA ALA A 352 19.71 34.48 12.53
C ALA A 352 20.96 34.58 11.61
N LYS A 353 21.20 33.58 10.76
CA LYS A 353 22.31 33.60 9.79
C LYS A 353 22.14 34.74 8.78
N MET A 354 20.94 34.92 8.23
CA MET A 354 20.63 36.01 7.29
C MET A 354 20.87 37.39 7.92
N LYS A 355 20.44 37.59 9.17
CA LYS A 355 20.64 38.85 9.91
C LYS A 355 22.12 39.14 10.17
N LYS A 356 22.92 38.11 10.42
CA LYS A 356 24.36 38.24 10.66
C LYS A 356 25.13 38.53 9.37
N ASN A 357 24.92 37.69 8.36
CA ASN A 357 25.57 37.81 7.05
C ASN A 357 24.81 36.98 6.00
N LEU A 358 24.17 37.65 5.04
CA LEU A 358 23.42 37.01 3.96
C LEU A 358 24.27 36.06 3.11
N ASP A 359 25.53 36.39 2.83
CA ASP A 359 26.42 35.54 2.02
C ASP A 359 26.81 34.25 2.76
N GLU A 360 27.02 34.34 4.08
CA GLU A 360 27.25 33.18 4.96
C GLU A 360 26.01 32.28 5.00
N ALA A 361 24.81 32.87 5.03
CA ALA A 361 23.55 32.12 4.98
C ALA A 361 23.38 31.35 3.66
N PHE A 362 23.69 31.97 2.51
CA PHE A 362 23.66 31.29 1.20
C PHE A 362 24.68 30.16 1.12
N LYS A 363 25.92 30.39 1.57
CA LYS A 363 26.97 29.35 1.63
C LYS A 363 26.56 28.17 2.51
N PHE A 364 26.02 28.47 3.68
CA PHE A 364 25.52 27.45 4.62
C PHE A 364 24.41 26.61 3.99
N LEU A 365 23.38 27.23 3.39
CA LEU A 365 22.30 26.51 2.74
C LEU A 365 22.79 25.70 1.54
N GLY A 366 23.68 26.27 0.72
CA GLY A 366 24.24 25.57 -0.44
C GLY A 366 24.92 24.27 -0.05
N GLU A 367 25.79 24.33 0.96
CA GLU A 367 26.48 23.15 1.46
C GLU A 367 25.54 22.19 2.21
N ALA A 368 24.60 22.71 3.00
CA ALA A 368 23.61 21.90 3.69
C ALA A 368 22.71 21.11 2.71
N TYR A 369 22.28 21.73 1.62
CA TYR A 369 21.53 21.04 0.56
C TYR A 369 22.37 19.99 -0.15
N ARG A 370 23.65 20.27 -0.43
CA ARG A 370 24.56 19.30 -1.05
C ARG A 370 24.71 18.04 -0.19
N LEU A 371 24.89 18.22 1.12
CA LEU A 371 24.99 17.12 2.08
C LEU A 371 23.66 16.38 2.24
N PHE A 372 22.54 17.12 2.27
CA PHE A 372 21.21 16.52 2.29
C PHE A 372 20.95 15.69 1.02
N TYR A 373 21.32 16.19 -0.16
CA TYR A 373 21.25 15.44 -1.41
C TYR A 373 22.07 14.16 -1.34
N LYS A 374 23.36 14.25 -0.97
CA LYS A 374 24.26 13.09 -0.86
C LYS A 374 23.76 12.02 0.11
N LYS A 375 23.11 12.43 1.21
CA LYS A 375 22.47 11.51 2.16
C LYS A 375 21.35 10.68 1.52
N TRP A 376 20.64 11.26 0.55
CA TRP A 376 19.42 10.69 -0.03
C TRP A 376 19.56 10.26 -1.51
N GLU A 377 20.69 10.53 -2.18
CA GLU A 377 20.87 10.27 -3.62
C GLU A 377 20.77 8.77 -3.99
N HIS A 378 21.08 7.88 -3.05
CA HIS A 378 20.99 6.43 -3.22
C HIS A 378 19.75 5.80 -2.55
N ALA A 379 18.84 6.62 -2.01
CA ALA A 379 17.61 6.11 -1.41
C ALA A 379 16.63 5.65 -2.51
N SER A 380 15.91 4.56 -2.25
CA SER A 380 14.88 4.05 -3.17
C SER A 380 13.62 4.93 -3.24
N TYR A 381 13.55 5.96 -2.41
CA TYR A 381 12.45 6.93 -2.35
C TYR A 381 13.00 8.33 -2.05
N TYR A 382 12.32 9.34 -2.60
CA TYR A 382 12.60 10.73 -2.25
C TYR A 382 12.24 11.02 -0.79
N PRO A 383 12.98 11.90 -0.10
CA PRO A 383 12.64 12.27 1.26
C PRO A 383 11.25 12.94 1.29
N PRO A 384 10.34 12.53 2.19
CA PRO A 384 8.94 12.97 2.20
C PRO A 384 8.75 14.48 2.43
N GLN A 385 9.81 15.18 2.82
CA GLN A 385 9.81 16.63 3.10
C GLN A 385 10.61 17.45 2.09
N ARG A 386 11.00 16.89 0.92
CA ARG A 386 11.82 17.63 -0.06
C ARG A 386 11.23 19.01 -0.40
N SER A 387 9.92 19.07 -0.68
CA SER A 387 9.20 20.29 -1.08
C SER A 387 8.95 21.26 0.09
N LYS A 388 9.44 20.95 1.29
CA LYS A 388 9.31 21.75 2.51
C LYS A 388 10.67 22.28 3.01
N VAL A 389 11.75 21.99 2.29
CA VAL A 389 13.06 22.54 2.60
C VAL A 389 12.98 24.06 2.43
N PRO A 390 13.44 24.86 3.41
CA PRO A 390 13.36 26.32 3.35
C PRO A 390 14.24 26.85 2.23
N ILE A 391 13.75 27.80 1.45
CA ILE A 391 14.43 28.50 0.36
C ILE A 391 14.38 30.00 0.63
N ILE A 392 15.50 30.68 0.39
CA ILE A 392 15.56 32.15 0.42
C ILE A 392 15.17 32.69 -0.95
N THR A 393 14.13 33.52 -0.97
CA THR A 393 13.59 34.16 -2.18
C THR A 393 14.32 35.46 -2.52
N SER A 394 14.09 36.00 -3.72
CA SER A 394 14.62 37.30 -4.15
C SER A 394 14.17 38.47 -3.28
N SER A 395 13.02 38.37 -2.59
CA SER A 395 12.54 39.33 -1.59
C SER A 395 13.15 39.13 -0.20
N LEU A 396 14.11 38.20 -0.05
CA LEU A 396 14.73 37.80 1.22
C LEU A 396 13.74 37.18 2.23
N GLU A 397 12.64 36.62 1.74
CA GLU A 397 11.73 35.80 2.54
C GLU A 397 12.15 34.32 2.51
N ILE A 398 11.91 33.61 3.61
CA ILE A 398 12.10 32.16 3.70
C ILE A 398 10.76 31.47 3.43
N VAL A 399 10.71 30.65 2.38
CA VAL A 399 9.53 29.91 1.94
C VAL A 399 9.84 28.43 1.79
N GLU A 400 8.84 27.57 1.74
CA GLU A 400 9.04 26.16 1.41
C GLU A 400 9.47 26.01 -0.06
N SER A 401 10.37 25.08 -0.37
CA SER A 401 10.89 24.89 -1.72
C SER A 401 9.80 24.65 -2.76
N GLY A 402 8.72 23.94 -2.41
CA GLY A 402 7.56 23.73 -3.29
C GLY A 402 6.76 25.00 -3.62
N ALA A 403 6.96 26.09 -2.89
CA ALA A 403 6.34 27.39 -3.18
C ALA A 403 7.25 28.31 -4.01
N ALA A 404 8.54 28.01 -4.09
CA ALA A 404 9.53 28.82 -4.79
C ALA A 404 9.65 28.43 -6.27
N TYR A 405 10.06 29.39 -7.11
CA TYR A 405 10.28 29.21 -8.53
C TYR A 405 11.72 29.53 -8.94
N ILE A 406 12.27 28.75 -9.86
CA ILE A 406 13.56 29.06 -10.50
C ILE A 406 13.41 30.37 -11.30
N PRO A 407 14.35 31.34 -11.18
CA PRO A 407 14.29 32.63 -11.86
C PRO A 407 14.63 32.50 -13.36
N LYS A 408 13.86 31.70 -14.09
CA LYS A 408 14.04 31.41 -15.51
C LYS A 408 12.69 31.29 -16.20
N THR A 409 12.36 32.27 -17.03
CA THR A 409 11.13 32.29 -17.82
C THR A 409 11.35 31.59 -19.17
N PRO A 410 10.54 30.59 -19.55
CA PRO A 410 10.56 30.01 -20.90
C PRO A 410 10.23 31.05 -21.98
N SER A 411 10.82 30.93 -23.17
CA SER A 411 10.60 31.84 -24.30
C SER A 411 9.12 31.99 -24.67
N GLU A 412 8.36 30.91 -24.60
CA GLU A 412 6.94 30.86 -24.93
C GLU A 412 6.10 31.69 -23.95
N VAL A 413 6.55 31.81 -22.70
CA VAL A 413 5.89 32.65 -21.69
C VAL A 413 6.25 34.12 -21.89
N GLU A 414 7.48 34.43 -22.32
CA GLU A 414 7.88 35.80 -22.69
C GLU A 414 7.11 36.31 -23.92
N ASP A 415 6.85 35.47 -24.91
CA ASP A 415 6.02 35.85 -26.07
C ASP A 415 4.58 36.19 -25.65
N LEU A 416 4.02 35.45 -24.68
CA LEU A 416 2.67 35.69 -24.17
C LEU A 416 2.56 36.95 -23.31
N LYS A 417 3.62 37.30 -22.59
CA LYS A 417 3.70 38.52 -21.80
C LYS A 417 3.45 39.77 -22.64
N GLY A 418 3.94 39.81 -23.88
CA GLY A 418 3.68 40.91 -24.82
C GLY A 418 2.21 41.00 -25.30
N LYS A 419 1.44 39.90 -25.17
CA LYS A 419 0.06 39.79 -25.67
C LYS A 419 -1.01 39.87 -24.57
N TYR A 420 -0.69 39.41 -23.36
CA TYR A 420 -1.63 39.31 -22.24
C TYR A 420 -1.00 39.89 -20.97
N GLY A 421 -1.50 41.03 -20.51
CA GLY A 421 -1.00 41.70 -19.30
C GLY A 421 -1.13 40.87 -18.02
N GLU A 422 -2.04 39.89 -18.00
CA GLU A 422 -2.23 38.95 -16.89
C GLU A 422 -1.02 38.03 -16.68
N VAL A 423 -0.25 37.77 -17.74
CA VAL A 423 0.98 36.97 -17.62
C VAL A 423 2.01 37.74 -16.80
N ASP A 424 2.10 39.05 -17.00
CA ASP A 424 2.96 39.92 -16.19
C ASP A 424 2.50 39.96 -14.73
N GLU A 425 1.19 40.07 -14.50
CA GLU A 425 0.63 40.03 -13.15
C GLU A 425 0.94 38.68 -12.47
N TYR A 426 0.72 37.56 -13.15
CA TYR A 426 1.02 36.22 -12.64
C TYR A 426 2.50 36.07 -12.26
N LEU A 427 3.41 36.42 -13.16
CA LEU A 427 4.86 36.33 -12.91
C LEU A 427 5.26 37.20 -11.71
N SER A 428 4.66 38.37 -11.53
CA SER A 428 4.93 39.25 -10.39
C SER A 428 4.49 38.68 -9.03
N ARG A 429 3.51 37.76 -9.02
CA ARG A 429 3.03 37.06 -7.83
C ARG A 429 3.92 35.86 -7.44
N LEU A 430 4.82 35.41 -8.31
CA LEU A 430 5.68 34.25 -8.06
C LEU A 430 6.84 34.60 -7.13
N GLN A 431 7.16 33.68 -6.22
CA GLN A 431 8.29 33.79 -5.31
C GLN A 431 9.52 33.14 -5.91
N PHE A 432 10.39 33.94 -6.53
CA PHE A 432 11.61 33.43 -7.16
C PHE A 432 12.73 33.15 -6.16
N VAL A 433 13.51 32.09 -6.39
CA VAL A 433 14.74 31.81 -5.64
C VAL A 433 15.73 32.96 -5.82
N HIS A 434 16.37 33.37 -4.73
CA HIS A 434 17.39 34.42 -4.78
C HIS A 434 18.58 34.02 -5.67
N GLY A 435 19.03 34.92 -6.55
CA GLY A 435 20.08 34.65 -7.55
C GLY A 435 21.37 34.04 -6.96
N LYS A 436 21.88 34.60 -5.86
CA LYS A 436 23.06 34.02 -5.16
C LYS A 436 22.86 32.56 -4.71
N LEU A 437 21.66 32.19 -4.27
CA LEU A 437 21.39 30.81 -3.85
C LEU A 437 21.40 29.88 -5.07
N VAL A 438 20.92 30.35 -6.22
CA VAL A 438 21.04 29.64 -7.51
C VAL A 438 22.51 29.44 -7.89
N GLU A 439 23.37 30.44 -7.71
CA GLU A 439 24.83 30.33 -7.96
C GLU A 439 25.51 29.28 -7.08
N TYR A 440 25.17 29.21 -5.79
CA TYR A 440 25.76 28.23 -4.87
C TYR A 440 25.25 26.80 -5.05
N VAL A 441 23.96 26.64 -5.40
CA VAL A 441 23.27 25.34 -5.39
C VAL A 441 23.19 24.72 -6.78
N GLY A 442 22.96 25.53 -7.81
CA GLY A 442 22.62 25.09 -9.16
C GLY A 442 21.14 24.72 -9.34
N GLU A 443 20.63 24.86 -10.57
CA GLU A 443 19.23 24.60 -10.91
C GLU A 443 18.83 23.14 -10.64
N ASP A 444 19.67 22.17 -10.98
CA ASP A 444 19.34 20.74 -10.87
C ASP A 444 19.07 20.31 -9.43
N LEU A 445 19.89 20.77 -8.48
CA LEU A 445 19.68 20.48 -7.07
C LEU A 445 18.46 21.24 -6.52
N LEU A 446 18.20 22.48 -6.96
CA LEU A 446 16.96 23.18 -6.60
C LEU A 446 15.71 22.43 -7.09
N LYS A 447 15.72 21.91 -8.32
CA LYS A 447 14.64 21.05 -8.84
C LYS A 447 14.47 19.78 -8.01
N TRP A 448 15.58 19.14 -7.63
CA TRP A 448 15.54 17.95 -6.77
C TRP A 448 14.94 18.26 -5.40
N LEU A 449 15.24 19.43 -4.83
CA LEU A 449 14.63 19.95 -3.61
C LEU A 449 13.15 20.33 -3.78
N GLY A 450 12.59 20.28 -4.99
CA GLY A 450 11.18 20.56 -5.26
C GLY A 450 10.88 22.02 -5.58
N VAL A 451 11.89 22.86 -5.85
CA VAL A 451 11.69 24.18 -6.43
C VAL A 451 11.09 24.04 -7.82
N ARG A 452 10.07 24.84 -8.10
CA ARG A 452 9.25 24.72 -9.31
C ARG A 452 9.84 25.50 -10.47
N GLU A 453 9.50 25.07 -11.68
CA GLU A 453 9.76 25.82 -12.90
C GLU A 453 8.49 26.53 -13.35
N ILE A 454 8.65 27.69 -14.01
CA ILE A 454 7.51 28.34 -14.66
C ILE A 454 6.98 27.39 -15.73
N SER A 455 5.73 26.98 -15.60
CA SER A 455 5.07 26.09 -16.53
C SER A 455 4.06 26.85 -17.37
N LEU A 456 4.21 26.77 -18.70
CA LEU A 456 3.22 27.30 -19.63
C LEU A 456 1.84 26.67 -19.38
N LYS A 457 1.79 25.38 -19.04
CA LYS A 457 0.54 24.69 -18.67
C LYS A 457 -0.11 25.32 -17.45
N GLU A 458 0.65 25.57 -16.39
CA GLU A 458 0.13 26.21 -15.17
C GLU A 458 -0.42 27.61 -15.47
N LEU A 459 0.34 28.42 -16.21
CA LEU A 459 -0.07 29.76 -16.63
C LEU A 459 -1.38 29.73 -17.43
N VAL A 460 -1.46 28.87 -18.44
CA VAL A 460 -2.66 28.74 -19.28
C VAL A 460 -3.85 28.28 -18.43
N THR A 461 -3.67 27.32 -17.53
CA THR A 461 -4.74 26.82 -16.65
C THR A 461 -5.22 27.87 -15.64
N LYS A 462 -4.31 28.63 -15.02
CA LYS A 462 -4.66 29.54 -13.93
C LYS A 462 -5.07 30.93 -14.38
N GLU A 463 -4.54 31.42 -15.48
CA GLU A 463 -4.71 32.83 -15.88
C GLU A 463 -5.50 32.97 -17.19
N LEU A 464 -5.23 32.13 -18.20
CA LEU A 464 -5.84 32.30 -19.53
C LEU A 464 -7.19 31.58 -19.66
N LEU A 465 -7.29 30.33 -19.22
CA LEU A 465 -8.55 29.55 -19.28
C LEU A 465 -9.72 30.23 -18.55
N PRO A 466 -9.55 30.87 -17.38
CA PRO A 466 -10.64 31.61 -16.72
C PRO A 466 -11.25 32.72 -17.57
N LYS A 467 -10.52 33.33 -18.51
CA LYS A 467 -11.05 34.39 -19.39
C LYS A 467 -12.10 33.90 -20.37
N ILE A 468 -12.06 32.61 -20.69
CA ILE A 468 -13.08 31.94 -21.52
C ILE A 468 -13.99 31.05 -20.68
N GLY A 469 -13.85 31.07 -19.35
CA GLY A 469 -14.74 30.37 -18.43
C GLY A 469 -16.14 30.97 -18.45
N VAL A 470 -17.15 30.15 -18.15
CA VAL A 470 -18.55 30.63 -18.07
C VAL A 470 -18.78 31.62 -16.92
N ASP A 471 -17.88 31.67 -15.94
CA ASP A 471 -17.84 32.66 -14.86
C ASP A 471 -17.48 34.08 -15.36
N ALA A 472 -16.93 34.20 -16.59
CA ALA A 472 -16.58 35.47 -17.23
C ALA A 472 -17.61 35.89 -18.31
N GLU A 473 -17.54 37.14 -18.79
CA GLU A 473 -18.34 37.58 -19.94
C GLU A 473 -18.03 36.73 -21.19
N PRO A 474 -19.04 36.43 -22.04
CA PRO A 474 -18.82 35.74 -23.31
C PRO A 474 -17.73 36.43 -24.15
N PRO A 475 -16.83 35.66 -24.81
CA PRO A 475 -15.77 36.24 -25.61
C PRO A 475 -16.30 37.18 -26.71
N LYS A 476 -15.69 38.36 -26.84
CA LYS A 476 -16.08 39.37 -27.83
C LYS A 476 -15.36 39.21 -29.18
N SER A 477 -14.17 38.58 -29.17
CA SER A 477 -13.40 38.23 -30.39
C SER A 477 -13.28 36.72 -30.51
N LYS A 478 -13.54 36.19 -31.71
CA LYS A 478 -13.38 34.77 -32.04
C LYS A 478 -11.90 34.41 -32.14
N GLU A 479 -11.07 35.33 -32.62
CA GLU A 479 -9.62 35.16 -32.76
C GLU A 479 -8.93 35.04 -31.40
N ASP A 480 -9.27 35.93 -30.44
CA ASP A 480 -8.70 35.89 -29.09
C ASP A 480 -9.15 34.65 -28.32
N TYR A 481 -10.43 34.29 -28.44
CA TYR A 481 -10.97 33.04 -27.92
C TYR A 481 -10.20 31.84 -28.46
N MET A 482 -10.01 31.76 -29.78
CA MET A 482 -9.34 30.64 -30.41
C MET A 482 -7.86 30.58 -30.02
N ALA A 483 -7.18 31.71 -29.86
CA ALA A 483 -5.81 31.75 -29.38
C ALA A 483 -5.66 31.10 -28.00
N ILE A 484 -6.56 31.41 -27.05
CA ILE A 484 -6.55 30.80 -25.70
C ILE A 484 -6.83 29.30 -25.78
N VAL A 485 -7.83 28.89 -26.57
CA VAL A 485 -8.18 27.46 -26.72
C VAL A 485 -7.04 26.66 -27.37
N LEU A 486 -6.37 27.18 -28.40
CA LEU A 486 -5.21 26.53 -29.02
C LEU A 486 -4.05 26.39 -28.05
N LEU A 487 -3.76 27.43 -27.26
CA LEU A 487 -2.73 27.38 -26.22
C LEU A 487 -3.07 26.34 -25.14
N ALA A 488 -4.33 26.28 -24.70
CA ALA A 488 -4.77 25.28 -23.73
C ALA A 488 -4.64 23.85 -24.27
N LYS A 489 -5.03 23.64 -25.53
CA LYS A 489 -4.87 22.35 -26.21
C LYS A 489 -3.40 21.96 -26.38
N SER A 490 -2.53 22.88 -26.79
CA SER A 490 -1.11 22.57 -27.07
C SER A 490 -0.33 22.11 -25.85
N VAL A 491 -0.70 22.58 -24.65
CA VAL A 491 -0.11 22.15 -23.37
C VAL A 491 -0.93 21.10 -22.63
N ASN A 492 -1.97 20.56 -23.28
CA ASN A 492 -2.92 19.61 -22.69
C ASN A 492 -3.48 20.10 -21.34
N ALA A 493 -3.82 21.39 -21.28
CA ALA A 493 -4.52 22.01 -20.16
C ALA A 493 -6.02 21.74 -20.31
N VAL A 494 -6.52 20.81 -19.48
CA VAL A 494 -7.95 20.51 -19.42
C VAL A 494 -8.65 21.63 -18.65
N PRO A 495 -9.71 22.25 -19.22
CA PRO A 495 -10.47 23.26 -18.51
C PRO A 495 -11.06 22.68 -17.21
N PRO A 496 -10.87 23.34 -16.05
CA PRO A 496 -11.34 22.82 -14.77
C PRO A 496 -12.86 22.98 -14.57
N LYS A 497 -13.51 23.78 -15.41
CA LYS A 497 -14.94 24.08 -15.40
C LYS A 497 -15.44 24.27 -16.83
N ALA A 498 -16.75 24.42 -16.98
CA ALA A 498 -17.36 24.82 -18.24
C ALA A 498 -16.76 26.14 -18.76
N ILE A 499 -16.59 26.20 -20.07
CA ILE A 499 -16.09 27.37 -20.80
C ILE A 499 -17.11 27.81 -21.84
N TRP A 500 -17.01 29.04 -22.32
CA TRP A 500 -17.71 29.47 -23.53
C TRP A 500 -17.19 28.70 -24.74
N VAL A 501 -18.08 28.22 -25.59
CA VAL A 501 -17.76 27.52 -26.85
C VAL A 501 -18.59 28.07 -27.99
N LEU A 502 -18.00 28.08 -29.18
CA LEU A 502 -18.67 28.55 -30.39
C LEU A 502 -19.63 27.48 -30.90
N THR A 503 -20.89 27.86 -31.09
CA THR A 503 -21.94 26.98 -31.60
C THR A 503 -22.17 27.18 -33.10
N THR A 504 -22.79 26.20 -33.75
CA THR A 504 -23.06 26.21 -35.20
C THR A 504 -23.97 27.34 -35.69
N ASP A 505 -24.66 28.04 -34.78
CA ASP A 505 -25.42 29.27 -35.05
C ASP A 505 -24.55 30.55 -35.01
N GLY A 506 -23.25 30.41 -34.74
CA GLY A 506 -22.28 31.49 -34.69
C GLY A 506 -22.18 32.23 -33.36
N SER A 507 -22.98 31.85 -32.35
CA SER A 507 -22.98 32.42 -30.99
C SER A 507 -22.05 31.67 -30.03
N PHE A 508 -21.76 32.27 -28.87
CA PHE A 508 -21.11 31.59 -27.76
C PHE A 508 -22.15 31.01 -26.80
N ALA A 509 -21.92 29.78 -26.34
CA ALA A 509 -22.74 29.11 -25.33
C ALA A 509 -21.88 28.38 -24.31
N GLU A 510 -22.45 28.09 -23.15
CA GLU A 510 -21.77 27.35 -22.08
C GLU A 510 -21.52 25.91 -22.52
N SER A 511 -20.28 25.42 -22.39
CA SER A 511 -19.86 24.13 -22.93
C SER A 511 -20.70 22.96 -22.40
N ASP A 512 -21.09 23.01 -21.12
CA ASP A 512 -21.87 21.97 -20.43
C ASP A 512 -23.35 21.95 -20.84
N LYS A 513 -23.81 22.96 -21.59
CA LYS A 513 -25.15 23.07 -22.16
C LYS A 513 -25.20 22.79 -23.67
N VAL A 514 -24.07 22.48 -24.29
CA VAL A 514 -23.99 22.19 -25.73
C VAL A 514 -23.54 20.75 -25.98
N TYR A 515 -23.92 20.23 -27.14
CA TYR A 515 -23.56 18.90 -27.59
C TYR A 515 -22.35 18.93 -28.52
N TYR A 516 -21.44 17.98 -28.32
CA TYR A 516 -20.35 17.72 -29.23
C TYR A 516 -20.87 17.00 -30.48
N PRO A 517 -20.55 17.48 -31.71
CA PRO A 517 -21.00 16.85 -32.95
C PRO A 517 -20.19 15.59 -33.28
N ARG A 518 -20.57 14.47 -32.67
CA ARG A 518 -20.01 13.14 -32.97
C ARG A 518 -19.99 12.87 -34.47
N LYS A 519 -18.84 12.45 -34.98
CA LYS A 519 -18.61 12.19 -36.41
C LYS A 519 -19.62 11.21 -37.01
N GLU A 520 -20.02 10.20 -36.22
CA GLU A 520 -21.01 9.19 -36.60
C GLU A 520 -22.39 9.78 -36.90
N LEU A 521 -22.73 10.90 -36.25
CA LEU A 521 -24.03 11.56 -36.37
C LEU A 521 -23.97 12.80 -37.27
N ARG A 522 -22.91 13.62 -37.16
CA ARG A 522 -22.81 14.90 -37.88
C ARG A 522 -22.83 14.74 -39.40
N ASN A 523 -22.34 13.61 -39.89
CA ASN A 523 -22.33 13.28 -41.31
C ASN A 523 -23.71 12.84 -41.84
N SER A 524 -24.74 12.81 -41.00
CA SER A 524 -26.11 12.52 -41.43
C SER A 524 -26.68 13.70 -42.24
N PRO A 525 -27.37 13.41 -43.37
CA PRO A 525 -28.29 14.37 -43.95
C PRO A 525 -29.26 14.87 -42.85
N ASN A 526 -29.46 16.18 -42.79
CA ASN A 526 -30.36 16.86 -41.85
C ASN A 526 -29.91 16.84 -40.37
N TYR A 527 -28.65 16.51 -40.04
CA TYR A 527 -28.16 16.54 -38.64
C TYR A 527 -28.47 17.88 -37.96
N LEU A 528 -28.10 19.00 -38.59
CA LEU A 528 -28.36 20.35 -38.07
C LEU A 528 -29.85 20.69 -37.99
N GLU A 529 -30.68 20.20 -38.92
CA GLU A 529 -32.13 20.42 -38.87
C GLU A 529 -32.76 19.68 -37.69
N VAL A 530 -32.34 18.42 -37.47
CA VAL A 530 -32.81 17.60 -36.35
C VAL A 530 -32.37 18.22 -35.03
N THR A 531 -31.10 18.55 -34.84
CA THR A 531 -30.63 19.16 -33.59
C THR A 531 -31.30 20.50 -33.32
N LYS A 532 -31.49 21.34 -34.35
CA LYS A 532 -32.22 22.61 -34.24
C LYS A 532 -33.69 22.41 -33.87
N SER A 533 -34.39 21.45 -34.47
CA SER A 533 -35.81 21.18 -34.16
C SER A 533 -36.03 20.63 -32.74
N LEU A 534 -34.99 20.03 -32.16
CA LEU A 534 -34.94 19.59 -30.77
C LEU A 534 -34.48 20.71 -29.80
N GLY A 535 -34.11 21.89 -30.31
CA GLY A 535 -33.60 23.00 -29.49
C GLY A 535 -32.19 22.77 -28.93
N LEU A 536 -31.43 21.83 -29.52
CA LEU A 536 -30.07 21.51 -29.08
C LEU A 536 -29.08 22.51 -29.66
N LYS A 537 -28.21 23.05 -28.82
CA LYS A 537 -27.02 23.79 -29.26
C LYS A 537 -25.87 22.82 -29.48
N VAL A 538 -25.16 22.99 -30.58
CA VAL A 538 -24.08 22.08 -31.00
C VAL A 538 -22.80 22.90 -31.24
N ILE A 539 -21.66 22.37 -30.77
CA ILE A 539 -20.35 22.97 -31.01
C ILE A 539 -20.07 23.03 -32.53
N ASP A 540 -19.59 24.18 -33.01
CA ASP A 540 -19.13 24.34 -34.39
C ASP A 540 -17.73 23.70 -34.56
N ILE A 541 -17.66 22.37 -34.56
CA ILE A 541 -16.39 21.65 -34.65
C ILE A 541 -15.58 22.03 -35.90
N ASP A 542 -16.24 22.40 -36.99
CA ASP A 542 -15.60 22.80 -38.24
C ASP A 542 -14.87 24.13 -38.09
N PHE A 543 -15.33 25.04 -37.22
CA PHE A 543 -14.57 26.23 -36.84
C PHE A 543 -13.23 25.87 -36.20
N TYR A 544 -13.22 24.95 -35.23
CA TYR A 544 -11.99 24.52 -34.54
C TYR A 544 -11.05 23.76 -35.49
N LEU A 545 -11.59 22.91 -36.37
CA LEU A 545 -10.82 22.12 -37.33
C LEU A 545 -10.09 22.97 -38.38
N LYS A 546 -10.53 24.21 -38.64
CA LYS A 546 -9.81 25.16 -39.52
C LYS A 546 -8.45 25.58 -38.96
N TYR A 547 -8.32 25.64 -37.63
CA TYR A 547 -7.08 26.04 -36.96
C TYR A 547 -6.20 24.84 -36.64
N ASP A 548 -6.80 23.70 -36.33
CA ASP A 548 -6.10 22.45 -36.09
C ASP A 548 -6.94 21.26 -36.53
N ALA A 549 -6.49 20.56 -37.58
CA ALA A 549 -7.21 19.46 -38.22
C ALA A 549 -7.27 18.16 -37.37
N LYS A 550 -6.64 18.13 -36.19
CA LYS A 550 -6.60 16.94 -35.33
C LYS A 550 -7.89 16.76 -34.51
N GLU A 551 -8.90 16.19 -35.13
CA GLU A 551 -10.23 15.97 -34.53
C GLU A 551 -10.20 15.18 -33.20
N ASP A 552 -9.38 14.13 -33.09
CA ASP A 552 -9.31 13.31 -31.88
C ASP A 552 -8.76 14.10 -30.67
N GLU A 553 -7.86 15.06 -30.89
CA GLU A 553 -7.37 15.93 -29.83
C GLU A 553 -8.45 16.94 -29.38
N TRP A 554 -9.34 17.37 -30.30
CA TRP A 554 -10.50 18.19 -29.93
C TRP A 554 -11.53 17.40 -29.12
N LEU A 555 -11.79 16.15 -29.52
CA LEU A 555 -12.64 15.24 -28.75
C LEU A 555 -12.13 15.11 -27.30
N SER A 556 -10.83 14.91 -27.13
CA SER A 556 -10.18 14.86 -25.81
C SER A 556 -10.35 16.17 -25.04
N PHE A 557 -10.11 17.31 -25.68
CA PHE A 557 -10.23 18.63 -25.05
C PHE A 557 -11.65 18.92 -24.52
N PHE A 558 -12.69 18.55 -25.29
CA PHE A 558 -14.08 18.79 -24.91
C PHE A 558 -14.70 17.69 -24.02
N SER A 559 -14.03 16.54 -23.86
CA SER A 559 -14.57 15.35 -23.20
C SER A 559 -15.17 15.55 -21.82
N ASN A 560 -14.58 16.44 -21.02
CA ASN A 560 -15.03 16.68 -19.64
C ASN A 560 -15.94 17.90 -19.48
N ILE A 561 -16.21 18.63 -20.57
CA ILE A 561 -16.86 19.94 -20.51
C ILE A 561 -18.07 20.09 -21.43
N ALA A 562 -18.31 19.16 -22.36
CA ALA A 562 -19.43 19.20 -23.30
C ALA A 562 -20.30 17.93 -23.24
N LYS A 563 -21.60 18.06 -23.56
CA LYS A 563 -22.52 16.93 -23.63
C LYS A 563 -22.29 16.09 -24.88
N GLY A 564 -22.65 14.81 -24.83
CA GLY A 564 -22.62 13.93 -25.99
C GLY A 564 -21.22 13.69 -26.58
N VAL A 565 -20.14 13.90 -25.82
CA VAL A 565 -18.78 13.56 -26.29
C VAL A 565 -18.58 12.05 -26.34
N THR A 566 -19.12 11.33 -25.35
CA THR A 566 -19.16 9.86 -25.32
C THR A 566 -20.54 9.36 -25.72
N LEU A 567 -20.60 8.34 -26.57
CA LEU A 567 -21.86 7.68 -26.96
C LEU A 567 -22.39 6.79 -25.82
N VAL A 568 -21.47 6.22 -25.03
CA VAL A 568 -21.75 5.25 -23.98
C VAL A 568 -20.98 5.59 -22.72
N ASP A 569 -21.53 5.16 -21.60
CA ASP A 569 -20.87 5.18 -20.29
C ASP A 569 -20.65 3.73 -19.83
N TYR A 570 -19.56 3.50 -19.10
CA TYR A 570 -19.22 2.18 -18.56
C TYR A 570 -19.67 2.07 -17.11
N ASN A 571 -20.42 1.02 -16.77
CA ASN A 571 -20.78 0.69 -15.40
C ASN A 571 -19.87 -0.42 -14.86
N GLY A 572 -18.96 -0.06 -13.95
CA GLY A 572 -18.02 -1.00 -13.35
C GLY A 572 -18.64 -2.07 -12.44
N TYR A 573 -19.88 -1.89 -11.97
CA TYR A 573 -20.54 -2.89 -11.09
C TYR A 573 -21.09 -4.09 -11.86
N ILE A 574 -21.55 -3.86 -13.09
CA ILE A 574 -22.16 -4.88 -13.95
C ILE A 574 -21.33 -5.13 -15.23
N GLU A 575 -20.13 -4.56 -15.28
CA GLU A 575 -19.14 -4.67 -16.36
C GLU A 575 -19.74 -4.46 -17.76
N THR A 576 -20.62 -3.48 -17.92
CA THR A 576 -21.35 -3.26 -19.18
C THR A 576 -21.42 -1.79 -19.58
N TYR A 577 -21.62 -1.54 -20.87
CA TYR A 577 -21.84 -0.20 -21.43
C TYR A 577 -23.32 0.09 -21.58
N TYR A 578 -23.73 1.28 -21.17
CA TYR A 578 -25.07 1.81 -21.37
C TYR A 578 -25.01 3.10 -22.19
N ILE A 579 -26.15 3.51 -22.75
CA ILE A 579 -26.25 4.72 -23.56
C ILE A 579 -25.96 5.92 -22.64
N ASN A 580 -25.07 6.83 -23.04
CA ASN A 580 -24.78 8.02 -22.25
C ASN A 580 -26.09 8.82 -22.06
N PRO A 581 -26.38 9.36 -20.86
CA PRO A 581 -27.63 10.08 -20.57
C PRO A 581 -27.95 11.21 -21.56
N SER A 582 -26.93 11.87 -22.10
CA SER A 582 -27.10 12.92 -23.13
C SER A 582 -27.81 12.39 -24.39
N TYR A 583 -27.56 11.14 -24.76
CA TYR A 583 -28.21 10.48 -25.90
C TYR A 583 -29.56 9.86 -25.55
N GLU A 584 -29.74 9.41 -24.31
CA GLU A 584 -31.07 9.00 -23.82
C GLU A 584 -32.06 10.17 -23.83
N GLU A 585 -31.62 11.37 -23.44
CA GLU A 585 -32.37 12.62 -23.55
C GLU A 585 -32.78 12.89 -25.02
N ILE A 586 -31.84 12.76 -25.96
CA ILE A 586 -32.12 12.95 -27.39
C ILE A 586 -33.13 11.93 -27.92
N ILE A 587 -32.95 10.64 -27.60
CA ILE A 587 -33.86 9.57 -28.00
C ILE A 587 -35.27 9.85 -27.48
N SER A 588 -35.38 10.22 -26.20
CA SER A 588 -36.66 10.53 -25.55
C SER A 588 -37.33 11.76 -26.17
N ALA A 589 -36.57 12.83 -26.44
CA ALA A 589 -37.08 14.04 -27.09
C ALA A 589 -37.59 13.75 -28.51
N ILE A 590 -36.87 12.92 -29.28
CA ILE A 590 -37.33 12.48 -30.61
C ILE A 590 -38.61 11.65 -30.50
N LYS A 591 -38.70 10.70 -29.55
CA LYS A 591 -39.92 9.88 -29.35
C LYS A 591 -41.15 10.73 -29.06
N GLU A 592 -41.01 11.77 -28.25
CA GLU A 592 -42.11 12.72 -28.00
C GLU A 592 -42.51 13.49 -29.27
N LYS A 593 -41.54 13.95 -30.07
CA LYS A 593 -41.82 14.62 -31.34
C LYS A 593 -42.52 13.71 -32.35
N LEU A 594 -42.17 12.42 -32.38
CA LEU A 594 -42.74 11.42 -33.28
C LEU A 594 -44.25 11.20 -33.08
N LYS A 595 -44.82 11.51 -31.90
CA LYS A 595 -46.26 11.35 -31.60
C LYS A 595 -47.17 12.23 -32.47
N GLY A 596 -46.65 13.33 -33.02
CA GLY A 596 -47.42 14.29 -33.82
C GLY A 596 -46.64 14.93 -34.98
N SER A 597 -45.48 14.37 -35.34
CA SER A 597 -44.63 14.92 -36.39
C SER A 597 -45.26 14.78 -37.78
N PRO A 598 -45.15 15.81 -38.66
CA PRO A 598 -45.39 15.64 -40.10
C PRO A 598 -44.53 14.51 -40.69
N ILE A 599 -44.98 13.94 -41.81
CA ILE A 599 -44.32 12.78 -42.46
C ILE A 599 -42.83 13.07 -42.75
N ASP A 600 -42.50 14.24 -43.28
CA ASP A 600 -41.12 14.59 -43.62
C ASP A 600 -40.21 14.67 -42.39
N GLU A 601 -40.72 15.22 -41.29
CA GLU A 601 -39.99 15.28 -40.01
C GLU A 601 -39.85 13.89 -39.37
N ASN A 602 -40.89 13.05 -39.46
CA ASN A 602 -40.82 11.66 -39.03
C ASN A 602 -39.67 10.91 -39.74
N ILE A 603 -39.57 11.04 -41.07
CA ILE A 603 -38.49 10.42 -41.86
C ILE A 603 -37.11 10.90 -41.38
N LYS A 604 -36.93 12.20 -41.15
CA LYS A 604 -35.66 12.76 -40.64
C LYS A 604 -35.30 12.19 -39.26
N TYR A 605 -36.26 12.16 -38.34
CA TYR A 605 -36.06 11.65 -36.99
C TYR A 605 -35.72 10.17 -36.95
N ILE A 606 -36.45 9.34 -37.71
CA ILE A 606 -36.18 7.89 -37.77
C ILE A 606 -34.81 7.60 -38.40
N ARG A 607 -34.40 8.34 -39.45
CA ARG A 607 -33.05 8.21 -40.02
C ARG A 607 -31.96 8.62 -39.02
N PHE A 608 -32.19 9.67 -38.24
CA PHE A 608 -31.26 10.07 -37.18
C PHE A 608 -31.14 8.98 -36.10
N LEU A 609 -32.28 8.45 -35.61
CA LEU A 609 -32.30 7.36 -34.63
C LEU A 609 -31.63 6.09 -35.16
N LYS A 610 -31.85 5.72 -36.43
CA LYS A 610 -31.17 4.58 -37.07
C LYS A 610 -29.64 4.75 -37.04
N ARG A 611 -29.13 5.95 -37.34
CA ARG A 611 -27.67 6.21 -37.29
C ARG A 611 -27.13 6.13 -35.87
N LEU A 612 -27.84 6.72 -34.89
CA LEU A 612 -27.46 6.62 -33.48
C LEU A 612 -27.47 5.17 -33.00
N TYR A 613 -28.51 4.40 -33.35
CA TYR A 613 -28.59 2.97 -33.06
C TYR A 613 -27.39 2.20 -33.64
N MET A 614 -27.05 2.46 -34.91
CA MET A 614 -25.90 1.83 -35.58
C MET A 614 -24.55 2.21 -34.93
N ALA A 615 -24.43 3.42 -34.38
CA ALA A 615 -23.24 3.84 -33.65
C ALA A 615 -23.13 3.19 -32.25
N LEU A 616 -24.28 2.89 -31.62
CA LEU A 616 -24.33 2.29 -30.28
C LEU A 616 -24.25 0.75 -30.28
N ARG A 617 -24.68 0.08 -31.35
CA ARG A 617 -24.81 -1.39 -31.40
C ARG A 617 -23.53 -2.18 -31.12
N SER A 618 -22.37 -1.58 -31.38
CA SER A 618 -21.07 -2.22 -31.14
C SER A 618 -20.65 -2.18 -29.67
N TYR A 619 -21.31 -1.36 -28.85
CA TYR A 619 -20.94 -1.10 -27.46
C TYR A 619 -22.02 -1.57 -26.49
N VAL A 620 -23.28 -1.25 -26.78
CA VAL A 620 -24.41 -1.45 -25.88
C VAL A 620 -25.07 -2.81 -26.16
N PRO A 621 -25.35 -3.64 -25.13
CA PRO A 621 -26.04 -4.90 -25.34
C PRO A 621 -27.42 -4.69 -25.98
N ARG A 622 -27.78 -5.60 -26.88
CA ARG A 622 -28.96 -5.49 -27.75
C ARG A 622 -30.28 -5.30 -26.99
N GLU A 623 -30.39 -5.86 -25.78
CA GLU A 623 -31.57 -5.69 -24.93
C GLU A 623 -31.80 -4.24 -24.48
N TYR A 624 -30.74 -3.50 -24.15
CA TYR A 624 -30.82 -2.09 -23.77
C TYR A 624 -31.18 -1.21 -24.97
N LEU A 625 -30.64 -1.54 -26.15
CA LEU A 625 -31.02 -0.85 -27.38
C LEU A 625 -32.50 -1.06 -27.70
N ARG A 626 -33.02 -2.29 -27.60
CA ARG A 626 -34.46 -2.58 -27.78
C ARG A 626 -35.32 -1.77 -26.83
N ARG A 627 -34.92 -1.64 -25.57
CA ARG A 627 -35.63 -0.84 -24.58
C ARG A 627 -35.62 0.65 -24.91
N ALA A 628 -34.46 1.20 -25.29
CA ALA A 628 -34.32 2.62 -25.59
C ALA A 628 -35.08 3.01 -26.88
N PHE A 629 -34.90 2.22 -27.94
CA PHE A 629 -35.43 2.50 -29.27
C PHE A 629 -36.80 1.87 -29.56
N GLY A 630 -37.37 1.04 -28.68
CA GLY A 630 -38.69 0.44 -28.89
C GLY A 630 -39.85 1.43 -28.82
N GLY A 631 -40.98 1.11 -29.46
CA GLY A 631 -42.20 1.93 -29.42
C GLY A 631 -42.09 3.24 -30.18
N LEU A 632 -41.54 3.21 -31.39
CA LEU A 632 -41.47 4.38 -32.28
C LEU A 632 -42.73 4.49 -33.12
N LYS A 633 -43.18 5.72 -33.38
CA LYS A 633 -44.21 5.98 -34.40
C LYS A 633 -43.59 5.96 -35.79
N LEU A 634 -43.98 4.99 -36.60
CA LEU A 634 -43.43 4.73 -37.92
C LEU A 634 -44.47 4.97 -39.03
N LEU A 635 -43.99 5.50 -40.14
CA LEU A 635 -44.69 5.68 -41.40
C LEU A 635 -44.86 4.33 -42.06
N THR A 636 -46.10 4.04 -42.42
CA THR A 636 -46.49 2.85 -43.16
C THR A 636 -46.52 3.12 -44.66
N ASP A 637 -46.54 2.05 -45.44
CA ASP A 637 -46.65 2.09 -46.89
C ASP A 637 -48.03 2.59 -47.38
N ASP A 638 -49.07 2.53 -46.53
CA ASP A 638 -50.37 3.18 -46.75
C ASP A 638 -50.45 4.64 -46.26
N GLY A 639 -49.32 5.22 -45.82
CA GLY A 639 -49.18 6.65 -45.52
C GLY A 639 -49.65 7.08 -44.12
N LYS A 640 -49.85 6.15 -43.19
CA LYS A 640 -50.24 6.42 -41.80
C LYS A 640 -49.05 6.33 -40.85
N LEU A 641 -49.18 6.92 -39.66
CA LEU A 641 -48.23 6.74 -38.57
C LEU A 641 -48.82 5.76 -37.55
N VAL A 642 -48.12 4.65 -37.30
CA VAL A 642 -48.53 3.60 -36.35
C VAL A 642 -47.40 3.29 -35.38
N ASP A 643 -47.69 2.65 -34.25
CA ASP A 643 -46.62 2.18 -33.36
C ASP A 643 -45.84 1.04 -34.04
N SER A 644 -44.55 0.93 -33.75
CA SER A 644 -43.66 -0.02 -34.44
C SER A 644 -44.14 -1.47 -34.33
N ASP A 645 -44.75 -1.85 -33.21
CA ASP A 645 -45.35 -3.17 -32.94
C ASP A 645 -46.70 -3.40 -33.62
N GLN A 646 -47.23 -2.42 -34.35
CA GLN A 646 -48.51 -2.49 -35.08
C GLN A 646 -48.33 -2.61 -36.61
N CYS A 647 -47.10 -2.74 -37.10
CA CYS A 647 -46.82 -2.89 -38.52
C CYS A 647 -45.87 -4.05 -38.80
N PHE A 648 -45.93 -4.54 -40.04
CA PHE A 648 -45.06 -5.59 -40.54
C PHE A 648 -43.87 -5.01 -41.31
N LEU A 649 -42.78 -5.77 -41.35
CA LEU A 649 -41.64 -5.41 -42.17
C LEU A 649 -42.00 -5.61 -43.66
N HIS A 650 -41.81 -4.58 -44.49
CA HIS A 650 -42.08 -4.68 -45.94
C HIS A 650 -41.10 -5.66 -46.61
N ASP A 651 -41.57 -6.45 -47.60
CA ASP A 651 -40.77 -7.51 -48.28
C ASP A 651 -39.41 -7.01 -48.82
N ALA A 652 -39.33 -5.75 -49.23
CA ALA A 652 -38.11 -5.10 -49.71
C ALA A 652 -37.01 -4.93 -48.64
N TYR A 653 -37.37 -4.96 -47.35
CA TYR A 653 -36.40 -5.02 -46.25
C TYR A 653 -35.93 -6.46 -45.95
N GLY A 654 -36.46 -7.46 -46.67
CA GLY A 654 -36.07 -8.87 -46.55
C GLY A 654 -36.44 -9.54 -45.23
N PRO A 655 -37.72 -9.47 -44.77
CA PRO A 655 -38.19 -10.19 -43.58
C PRO A 655 -38.06 -11.71 -43.71
N GLU A 656 -38.20 -12.42 -42.58
CA GLU A 656 -38.35 -13.89 -42.58
C GLU A 656 -39.62 -14.31 -43.33
N GLU A 657 -40.74 -13.61 -43.12
CA GLU A 657 -42.01 -13.89 -43.80
C GLU A 657 -42.39 -12.79 -44.80
N LYS A 658 -42.52 -13.15 -46.08
CA LYS A 658 -42.84 -12.21 -47.18
C LYS A 658 -44.35 -12.12 -47.41
N TRP A 659 -44.96 -11.13 -46.78
CA TRP A 659 -46.41 -10.96 -46.76
C TRP A 659 -46.94 -9.91 -47.75
N VAL A 660 -46.11 -8.97 -48.22
CA VAL A 660 -46.56 -7.91 -49.14
C VAL A 660 -47.08 -8.53 -50.44
N ALA A 661 -46.36 -9.52 -50.97
CA ALA A 661 -46.77 -10.24 -52.17
C ALA A 661 -48.16 -10.89 -52.07
N TRP A 662 -48.63 -11.25 -50.86
CA TRP A 662 -49.96 -11.82 -50.63
C TRP A 662 -51.04 -10.78 -50.43
N ARG A 663 -50.70 -9.66 -49.77
CA ARG A 663 -51.61 -8.50 -49.72
C ARG A 663 -51.98 -8.04 -51.12
N ASP A 664 -50.99 -7.93 -52.00
CA ASP A 664 -51.18 -7.47 -53.38
C ASP A 664 -52.02 -8.46 -54.22
N ARG A 665 -52.14 -9.72 -53.78
CA ARG A 665 -53.04 -10.75 -54.33
C ARG A 665 -54.43 -10.78 -53.69
N GLY A 666 -54.71 -9.86 -52.75
CA GLY A 666 -56.02 -9.68 -52.13
C GLY A 666 -56.18 -10.28 -50.73
N PHE A 667 -55.11 -10.80 -50.10
CA PHE A 667 -55.18 -11.21 -48.70
C PHE A 667 -55.15 -9.99 -47.77
N LYS A 668 -55.96 -9.99 -46.71
CA LYS A 668 -56.01 -8.85 -45.78
C LYS A 668 -54.90 -8.96 -44.74
N ILE A 669 -53.77 -8.29 -45.00
CA ILE A 669 -52.64 -8.16 -44.07
C ILE A 669 -51.94 -6.81 -44.23
N GLY A 670 -51.30 -6.33 -43.16
CA GLY A 670 -50.67 -5.03 -43.07
C GLY A 670 -51.16 -4.24 -41.84
N PRO A 671 -50.76 -2.96 -41.70
CA PRO A 671 -49.92 -2.19 -42.63
C PRO A 671 -48.44 -2.60 -42.59
N PHE A 672 -47.64 -2.20 -43.58
CA PHE A 672 -46.20 -2.46 -43.62
C PHE A 672 -45.40 -1.18 -43.44
N VAL A 673 -44.18 -1.24 -42.89
CA VAL A 673 -43.32 -0.05 -42.78
C VAL A 673 -42.95 0.52 -44.15
N SER A 674 -42.93 1.84 -44.25
CA SER A 674 -42.70 2.56 -45.50
C SER A 674 -41.27 2.41 -46.01
N LEU A 675 -41.13 2.23 -47.33
CA LEU A 675 -39.83 2.27 -48.01
C LEU A 675 -39.20 3.65 -48.02
N LYS A 676 -39.96 4.71 -47.71
CA LYS A 676 -39.46 6.09 -47.71
C LYS A 676 -38.33 6.35 -46.71
N TYR A 677 -38.15 5.48 -45.71
CA TYR A 677 -37.01 5.60 -44.80
C TYR A 677 -35.67 5.25 -45.46
N MET A 678 -35.68 4.29 -46.39
CA MET A 678 -34.50 3.81 -47.10
C MET A 678 -34.22 4.66 -48.33
N THR A 679 -33.00 5.17 -48.46
CA THR A 679 -32.56 5.95 -49.63
C THR A 679 -31.57 5.20 -50.51
N ASP A 680 -31.01 4.10 -49.99
CA ASP A 680 -29.99 3.30 -50.64
C ASP A 680 -30.24 1.82 -50.31
N ASP A 681 -30.39 1.01 -51.36
CA ASP A 681 -30.64 -0.43 -51.26
C ASP A 681 -29.46 -1.18 -50.63
N SER A 682 -28.27 -0.59 -50.60
CA SER A 682 -27.11 -1.16 -49.90
C SER A 682 -27.32 -1.25 -48.38
N GLU A 683 -28.25 -0.46 -47.82
CA GLU A 683 -28.50 -0.38 -46.38
C GLU A 683 -29.59 -1.36 -45.88
N VAL A 684 -30.18 -2.19 -46.75
CA VAL A 684 -31.32 -3.08 -46.42
C VAL A 684 -31.08 -3.88 -45.14
N SER A 685 -29.90 -4.49 -44.99
CA SER A 685 -29.55 -5.29 -43.81
C SER A 685 -29.55 -4.48 -42.51
N SER A 686 -29.00 -3.26 -42.55
CA SER A 686 -28.95 -2.36 -41.40
C SER A 686 -30.34 -1.81 -41.03
N TRP A 687 -31.20 -1.60 -42.01
CA TRP A 687 -32.59 -1.18 -41.79
C TRP A 687 -33.43 -2.30 -41.21
N ARG A 688 -33.31 -3.53 -41.73
CA ARG A 688 -33.96 -4.71 -41.15
C ARG A 688 -33.57 -4.90 -39.70
N GLU A 689 -32.27 -4.84 -39.39
CA GLU A 689 -31.77 -4.97 -38.02
C GLU A 689 -32.39 -3.93 -37.08
N PHE A 690 -32.33 -2.65 -37.47
CA PHE A 690 -32.93 -1.55 -36.71
C PHE A 690 -34.42 -1.76 -36.50
N PHE A 691 -35.18 -2.04 -37.55
CA PHE A 691 -36.63 -2.19 -37.48
C PHE A 691 -37.08 -3.35 -36.60
N ARG A 692 -36.40 -4.49 -36.71
CA ARG A 692 -36.64 -5.64 -35.84
C ARG A 692 -36.40 -5.29 -34.38
N ASP A 693 -35.37 -4.52 -34.08
CA ASP A 693 -35.02 -4.16 -32.69
C ASP A 693 -35.83 -3.00 -32.12
N VAL A 694 -36.52 -2.20 -32.96
CA VAL A 694 -37.53 -1.23 -32.48
C VAL A 694 -38.94 -1.83 -32.37
N GLY A 695 -39.13 -3.09 -32.74
CA GLY A 695 -40.36 -3.86 -32.50
C GLY A 695 -41.24 -4.14 -33.72
N ILE A 696 -40.77 -3.91 -34.95
CA ILE A 696 -41.54 -4.27 -36.16
C ILE A 696 -41.67 -5.79 -36.28
N MET A 697 -42.86 -6.25 -36.64
CA MET A 697 -43.16 -7.68 -36.83
C MET A 697 -42.53 -8.21 -38.13
N GLU A 698 -41.66 -9.22 -38.02
CA GLU A 698 -41.18 -10.00 -39.17
C GLU A 698 -42.04 -11.24 -39.46
N GLU A 699 -42.86 -11.66 -38.48
CA GLU A 699 -43.71 -12.84 -38.56
C GLU A 699 -45.16 -12.50 -38.19
N ALA A 700 -46.10 -13.15 -38.86
CA ALA A 700 -47.50 -13.13 -38.49
C ALA A 700 -47.79 -14.05 -37.29
N ASN A 701 -48.89 -13.80 -36.57
CA ASN A 701 -49.35 -14.70 -35.52
C ASN A 701 -50.14 -15.90 -36.12
N ASN A 702 -50.40 -16.92 -35.29
CA ASN A 702 -51.10 -18.14 -35.72
C ASN A 702 -52.51 -17.88 -36.28
N GLN A 703 -53.19 -16.82 -35.81
CA GLN A 703 -54.51 -16.46 -36.34
C GLN A 703 -54.42 -15.98 -37.79
N ILE A 704 -53.45 -15.13 -38.11
CA ILE A 704 -53.21 -14.66 -39.48
C ILE A 704 -52.79 -15.84 -40.38
N ILE A 705 -51.98 -16.76 -39.87
CA ILE A 705 -51.60 -17.99 -40.58
C ILE A 705 -52.82 -18.87 -40.91
N GLY A 706 -53.71 -19.10 -39.94
CA GLY A 706 -54.96 -19.85 -40.15
C GLY A 706 -55.86 -19.16 -41.17
N ASN A 707 -56.08 -17.84 -41.01
CA ASN A 707 -56.87 -17.04 -41.94
C ASN A 707 -56.28 -17.07 -43.36
N PHE A 708 -54.96 -17.03 -43.49
CA PHE A 708 -54.28 -17.14 -44.78
C PHE A 708 -54.49 -18.53 -45.40
N ALA A 709 -54.37 -19.60 -44.62
CA ALA A 709 -54.55 -20.96 -45.11
C ALA A 709 -55.96 -21.16 -45.69
N VAL A 710 -57.01 -20.77 -44.96
CA VAL A 710 -58.40 -20.84 -45.43
C VAL A 710 -58.59 -20.03 -46.72
N TRP A 711 -58.15 -18.77 -46.72
CA TRP A 711 -58.23 -17.89 -47.89
C TRP A 711 -57.49 -18.46 -49.11
N PHE A 712 -56.30 -19.02 -48.89
CA PHE A 712 -55.47 -19.59 -49.95
C PHE A 712 -56.13 -20.85 -50.53
N VAL A 713 -56.67 -21.74 -49.68
CA VAL A 713 -57.38 -22.96 -50.11
C VAL A 713 -58.66 -22.63 -50.85
N GLU A 714 -59.47 -21.68 -50.35
CA GLU A 714 -60.68 -21.21 -51.02
C GLU A 714 -60.39 -20.78 -52.46
N LYS A 715 -59.35 -19.94 -52.64
CA LYS A 715 -58.93 -19.48 -53.97
C LYS A 715 -58.47 -20.62 -54.87
N ARG A 716 -57.67 -21.56 -54.35
CA ARG A 716 -57.17 -22.70 -55.12
C ARG A 716 -58.27 -23.66 -55.54
N LEU A 717 -59.20 -23.98 -54.64
CA LEU A 717 -60.34 -24.84 -54.97
C LEU A 717 -61.25 -24.17 -55.99
N ALA A 718 -61.50 -22.86 -55.87
CA ALA A 718 -62.25 -22.11 -56.87
C ALA A 718 -61.55 -22.11 -58.24
N GLU A 719 -60.22 -21.91 -58.30
CA GLU A 719 -59.42 -22.03 -59.54
C GLU A 719 -59.50 -23.43 -60.16
N MET A 720 -59.64 -24.47 -59.35
CA MET A 720 -59.84 -25.86 -59.79
C MET A 720 -61.29 -26.14 -60.24
N GLY A 721 -62.18 -25.16 -60.22
CA GLY A 721 -63.58 -25.26 -60.67
C GLY A 721 -64.56 -25.76 -59.61
N TYR A 722 -64.18 -25.77 -58.33
CA TYR A 722 -65.12 -26.04 -57.24
C TYR A 722 -65.97 -24.80 -56.94
N SER A 723 -67.26 -24.99 -56.71
CA SER A 723 -68.08 -23.99 -56.01
C SER A 723 -67.76 -24.09 -54.52
N VAL A 724 -67.22 -23.02 -53.94
CA VAL A 724 -66.78 -22.98 -52.54
C VAL A 724 -67.69 -22.05 -51.75
N THR A 725 -68.20 -22.53 -50.62
CA THR A 725 -68.98 -21.75 -49.66
C THR A 725 -68.38 -21.88 -48.26
N LEU A 726 -68.59 -20.89 -47.40
CA LEU A 726 -68.11 -20.95 -46.01
C LEU A 726 -68.87 -22.03 -45.23
N GLY A 727 -68.12 -22.79 -44.44
CA GLY A 727 -68.62 -23.89 -43.63
C GLY A 727 -69.24 -23.45 -42.29
N GLY A 728 -69.52 -24.44 -41.46
CA GLY A 728 -70.16 -24.28 -40.15
C GLY A 728 -69.38 -25.00 -39.04
N THR A 729 -70.06 -25.37 -37.95
CA THR A 729 -69.41 -26.08 -36.84
C THR A 729 -68.76 -27.38 -37.32
N GLY A 730 -67.43 -27.48 -37.16
CA GLY A 730 -66.62 -28.66 -37.46
C GLY A 730 -66.02 -28.73 -38.87
N TYR A 731 -66.12 -27.70 -39.72
CA TYR A 731 -65.37 -27.58 -40.98
C TYR A 731 -65.34 -26.13 -41.51
N ASP A 732 -64.23 -25.68 -42.08
CA ASP A 732 -64.07 -24.31 -42.60
C ASP A 732 -64.81 -24.01 -43.92
N LEU A 733 -64.85 -24.96 -44.87
CA LEU A 733 -65.39 -24.76 -46.23
C LEU A 733 -66.30 -25.92 -46.65
N HIS A 734 -67.35 -25.64 -47.42
CA HIS A 734 -68.16 -26.63 -48.12
C HIS A 734 -67.97 -26.46 -49.63
N VAL A 735 -67.61 -27.56 -50.31
CA VAL A 735 -67.23 -27.51 -51.73
C VAL A 735 -68.01 -28.51 -52.57
N MET A 736 -68.37 -28.08 -53.79
CA MET A 736 -69.17 -28.84 -54.74
C MET A 736 -68.57 -28.74 -56.15
N LYS A 737 -68.39 -29.88 -56.84
CA LYS A 737 -67.97 -29.93 -58.26
C LYS A 737 -68.44 -31.23 -58.91
N ASP A 738 -69.09 -31.14 -60.07
CA ASP A 738 -69.51 -32.32 -60.87
C ASP A 738 -70.29 -33.39 -60.08
N GLY A 739 -71.05 -32.98 -59.06
CA GLY A 739 -71.79 -33.87 -58.15
C GLY A 739 -70.99 -34.43 -56.96
N GLU A 740 -69.68 -34.17 -56.89
CA GLU A 740 -68.83 -34.43 -55.72
C GLU A 740 -69.04 -33.32 -54.67
N GLU A 741 -69.42 -33.72 -53.45
CA GLU A 741 -69.63 -32.86 -52.30
C GLU A 741 -68.61 -33.19 -51.22
N ALA A 742 -67.94 -32.17 -50.67
CA ALA A 742 -67.02 -32.34 -49.55
C ALA A 742 -67.09 -31.23 -48.49
N PHE A 743 -66.84 -31.62 -47.24
CA PHE A 743 -66.71 -30.77 -46.07
C PHE A 743 -65.24 -30.65 -45.72
N VAL A 744 -64.68 -29.44 -45.78
CA VAL A 744 -63.25 -29.20 -45.79
C VAL A 744 -62.83 -28.44 -44.55
N GLU A 745 -61.92 -29.02 -43.78
CA GLU A 745 -61.24 -28.37 -42.67
C GLU A 745 -59.84 -27.96 -43.09
N VAL A 746 -59.43 -26.71 -42.81
CA VAL A 746 -58.19 -26.13 -43.31
C VAL A 746 -57.25 -25.78 -42.17
N LYS A 747 -56.07 -26.39 -42.15
CA LYS A 747 -55.03 -26.08 -41.15
C LYS A 747 -53.80 -25.48 -41.82
N GLY A 748 -53.48 -24.24 -41.46
CA GLY A 748 -52.19 -23.62 -41.76
C GLY A 748 -51.15 -24.05 -40.73
N ILE A 749 -50.03 -24.61 -41.17
CA ILE A 749 -49.03 -25.15 -40.24
C ILE A 749 -47.67 -24.46 -40.34
N ARG A 750 -47.09 -24.25 -39.16
CA ARG A 750 -45.65 -24.06 -38.94
C ARG A 750 -45.03 -25.22 -38.15
N SER A 751 -45.85 -26.10 -37.57
CA SER A 751 -45.49 -27.25 -36.73
C SER A 751 -45.58 -28.58 -37.47
N GLU A 752 -44.96 -29.63 -36.92
CA GLU A 752 -44.97 -30.97 -37.51
C GLU A 752 -46.28 -31.75 -37.29
N THR A 753 -47.14 -31.28 -36.39
CA THR A 753 -48.41 -31.92 -36.02
C THR A 753 -49.61 -31.02 -36.31
N VAL A 754 -50.70 -31.67 -36.72
CA VAL A 754 -52.02 -31.09 -37.00
C VAL A 754 -53.00 -31.72 -36.04
N GLU A 755 -53.68 -30.91 -35.26
CA GLU A 755 -54.71 -31.37 -34.32
C GLU A 755 -56.07 -30.85 -34.77
N LEU A 756 -57.07 -31.72 -34.73
CA LEU A 756 -58.46 -31.33 -34.92
C LEU A 756 -59.11 -31.02 -33.57
N THR A 757 -59.95 -30.00 -33.55
CA THR A 757 -60.82 -29.74 -32.40
C THR A 757 -61.84 -30.86 -32.21
N GLU A 758 -62.56 -30.87 -31.09
CA GLU A 758 -63.58 -31.89 -30.82
C GLU A 758 -64.69 -31.89 -31.90
N ASP A 759 -65.17 -30.70 -32.27
CA ASP A 759 -66.20 -30.52 -33.30
C ASP A 759 -65.70 -30.96 -34.69
N GLU A 760 -64.47 -30.59 -35.05
CA GLU A 760 -63.80 -31.03 -36.29
C GLU A 760 -63.60 -32.55 -36.31
N SER A 761 -63.23 -33.14 -35.17
CA SER A 761 -63.06 -34.57 -35.05
C SER A 761 -64.37 -35.33 -35.19
N GLN A 762 -65.45 -34.82 -34.58
CA GLN A 762 -66.79 -35.38 -34.73
C GLN A 762 -67.28 -35.25 -36.18
N ALA A 763 -67.06 -34.11 -36.83
CA ALA A 763 -67.39 -33.90 -38.24
C ALA A 763 -66.60 -34.85 -39.16
N ALA A 764 -65.30 -35.03 -38.91
CA ALA A 764 -64.47 -35.99 -39.64
C ALA A 764 -65.02 -37.41 -39.58
N HIS A 765 -65.40 -37.91 -38.40
CA HIS A 765 -66.01 -39.23 -38.24
C HIS A 765 -67.40 -39.32 -38.88
N LYS A 766 -68.19 -38.24 -38.83
CA LYS A 766 -69.55 -38.20 -39.38
C LYS A 766 -69.58 -38.22 -40.90
N TYR A 767 -68.71 -37.46 -41.55
CA TYR A 767 -68.72 -37.26 -43.00
C TYR A 767 -67.75 -38.21 -43.75
N GLY A 768 -66.77 -38.82 -43.06
CA GLY A 768 -65.91 -39.89 -43.58
C GLY A 768 -65.18 -39.48 -44.87
N GLU A 769 -65.37 -40.23 -45.95
CA GLU A 769 -64.77 -39.96 -47.27
C GLU A 769 -65.17 -38.59 -47.88
N LYS A 770 -66.29 -38.00 -47.43
CA LYS A 770 -66.69 -36.63 -47.79
C LYS A 770 -66.02 -35.56 -46.93
N TYR A 771 -65.28 -35.92 -45.88
CA TYR A 771 -64.52 -34.98 -45.06
C TYR A 771 -63.07 -34.89 -45.54
N TRP A 772 -62.64 -33.67 -45.89
CA TRP A 772 -61.28 -33.40 -46.34
C TRP A 772 -60.56 -32.57 -45.30
N LEU A 773 -59.44 -33.07 -44.79
CA LEU A 773 -58.47 -32.25 -44.09
C LEU A 773 -57.50 -31.68 -45.12
N ILE A 774 -57.51 -30.37 -45.31
CA ILE A 774 -56.54 -29.66 -46.15
C ILE A 774 -55.52 -28.96 -45.27
N VAL A 775 -54.24 -29.22 -45.52
CA VAL A 775 -53.13 -28.63 -44.77
C VAL A 775 -52.29 -27.76 -45.69
N VAL A 776 -52.04 -26.53 -45.25
CA VAL A 776 -51.18 -25.57 -45.95
C VAL A 776 -49.89 -25.39 -45.18
N GLU A 777 -48.77 -25.78 -45.80
CA GLU A 777 -47.42 -25.66 -45.22
C GLU A 777 -46.57 -24.66 -45.99
N GLY A 778 -45.47 -24.17 -45.40
CA GLY A 778 -44.56 -23.22 -46.06
C GLY A 778 -45.10 -21.79 -46.17
N ILE A 779 -46.08 -21.44 -45.32
CA ILE A 779 -46.68 -20.11 -45.28
C ILE A 779 -45.67 -19.08 -44.70
N PRO A 780 -45.57 -17.86 -45.25
CA PRO A 780 -46.16 -17.40 -46.51
C PRO A 780 -45.23 -17.58 -47.71
N ASN A 781 -43.97 -17.94 -47.51
CA ASN A 781 -42.93 -17.81 -48.53
C ASN A 781 -43.11 -18.78 -49.70
N ASN A 782 -43.51 -20.03 -49.45
CA ASN A 782 -43.77 -21.03 -50.48
C ASN A 782 -44.90 -22.00 -50.07
N PRO A 783 -46.18 -21.55 -50.12
CA PRO A 783 -47.29 -22.34 -49.62
C PRO A 783 -47.56 -23.56 -50.51
N ARG A 784 -47.65 -24.74 -49.88
CA ARG A 784 -48.00 -26.03 -50.49
C ARG A 784 -49.29 -26.56 -49.87
N VAL A 785 -50.15 -27.17 -50.68
CA VAL A 785 -51.49 -27.62 -50.24
C VAL A 785 -51.59 -29.12 -50.34
N TRP A 786 -51.88 -29.77 -49.21
CA TRP A 786 -52.08 -31.21 -49.10
C TRP A 786 -53.52 -31.50 -48.72
N ARG A 787 -54.15 -32.48 -49.38
CA ARG A 787 -55.50 -32.96 -49.06
C ARG A 787 -55.44 -34.39 -48.55
N LEU A 788 -56.01 -34.63 -47.38
CA LEU A 788 -56.26 -35.96 -46.84
C LEU A 788 -57.78 -36.21 -46.75
N ARG A 789 -58.26 -37.24 -47.44
CA ARG A 789 -59.66 -37.70 -47.33
C ARG A 789 -59.80 -38.66 -46.16
N ASP A 790 -60.94 -38.58 -45.46
CA ASP A 790 -61.25 -39.42 -44.29
C ASP A 790 -60.10 -39.49 -43.27
N PRO A 791 -59.71 -38.35 -42.65
CA PRO A 791 -58.62 -38.33 -41.67
C PRO A 791 -58.89 -39.23 -40.45
N ALA A 792 -60.15 -39.49 -40.12
CA ALA A 792 -60.57 -40.35 -39.01
C ALA A 792 -60.16 -41.82 -39.21
N ARG A 793 -59.95 -42.27 -40.46
CA ARG A 793 -59.50 -43.63 -40.76
C ARG A 793 -58.08 -43.95 -40.27
N PHE A 794 -57.25 -42.95 -40.07
CA PHE A 794 -55.81 -43.15 -39.84
C PHE A 794 -55.38 -43.11 -38.37
N VAL A 795 -56.16 -42.49 -37.47
CA VAL A 795 -55.82 -42.30 -36.06
C VAL A 795 -57.07 -42.25 -35.16
N LYS A 796 -57.00 -42.88 -33.97
CA LYS A 796 -58.12 -42.95 -32.99
C LYS A 796 -58.42 -41.63 -32.28
N THR A 797 -57.41 -40.77 -32.13
CA THR A 797 -57.50 -39.40 -31.64
C THR A 797 -56.83 -38.57 -32.73
N ILE A 798 -57.55 -37.61 -33.34
CA ILE A 798 -57.08 -37.00 -34.60
C ILE A 798 -56.01 -35.93 -34.32
N SER A 799 -54.80 -36.41 -33.98
CA SER A 799 -53.53 -35.70 -34.09
C SER A 799 -52.70 -36.38 -35.18
N LEU A 800 -52.44 -35.66 -36.27
CA LEU A 800 -51.83 -36.16 -37.50
C LEU A 800 -50.47 -35.49 -37.70
N THR A 801 -49.43 -36.27 -37.97
CA THR A 801 -48.13 -35.69 -38.38
C THR A 801 -48.16 -35.25 -39.85
N ILE A 802 -47.46 -34.18 -40.20
CA ILE A 802 -47.33 -33.71 -41.58
C ILE A 802 -46.72 -34.79 -42.49
N LYS A 803 -45.84 -35.65 -41.94
CA LYS A 803 -45.27 -36.80 -42.66
C LYS A 803 -46.36 -37.76 -43.14
N LEU A 804 -47.32 -38.10 -42.27
CA LEU A 804 -48.43 -38.97 -42.63
C LEU A 804 -49.33 -38.34 -43.70
N ILE A 805 -49.58 -37.03 -43.60
CA ILE A 805 -50.38 -36.29 -44.59
C ILE A 805 -49.67 -36.26 -45.95
N ARG A 806 -48.34 -36.10 -45.98
CA ARG A 806 -47.55 -36.21 -47.22
C ARG A 806 -47.53 -37.63 -47.80
N GLU A 807 -47.52 -38.66 -46.96
CA GLU A 807 -47.49 -40.07 -47.38
C GLU A 807 -48.86 -40.61 -47.87
N LYS A 808 -49.96 -40.13 -47.27
CA LYS A 808 -51.31 -40.66 -47.49
C LYS A 808 -52.25 -39.68 -48.19
N GLY A 809 -51.93 -38.40 -48.15
CA GLY A 809 -52.68 -37.35 -48.83
C GLY A 809 -52.20 -37.12 -50.26
N GLU A 810 -52.95 -36.28 -50.95
CA GLU A 810 -52.67 -35.83 -52.31
C GLU A 810 -52.20 -34.36 -52.25
N GLU A 811 -51.11 -34.05 -52.93
CA GLU A 811 -50.69 -32.65 -53.10
C GLU A 811 -51.57 -31.98 -54.15
N LEU A 812 -52.44 -31.06 -53.71
CA LEU A 812 -53.33 -30.30 -54.59
C LEU A 812 -52.61 -29.15 -55.29
N TYR A 813 -51.56 -28.63 -54.64
CA TYR A 813 -50.80 -27.50 -55.17
C TYR A 813 -49.32 -27.65 -54.79
N PRO A 814 -48.46 -28.06 -55.74
CA PRO A 814 -47.03 -27.98 -55.55
C PRO A 814 -46.62 -26.51 -55.47
N GLY A 815 -45.83 -26.18 -54.45
CA GLY A 815 -45.28 -24.83 -54.27
C GLY A 815 -44.53 -24.35 -55.51
N LYS A 816 -44.33 -23.03 -55.62
CA LYS A 816 -43.58 -22.43 -56.72
C LYS A 816 -42.08 -22.43 -56.49
#